data_AF-A0A8S2LN03-F1
#
_entry.id   AF-A0A8S2LN03-F1
#
_cell.length_a   1.000
_cell.length_b   1.000
_cell.length_c   1.000
_cell.angle_alpha   90.00
_cell.angle_beta   90.00
_cell.angle_gamma   90.00
#
_symmetry.space_group_name_H-M   'P 1'
#
loop_
_entity.id
_entity.type
_entity.pdbx_description
1 polymer ?
#
loop_
_entity_poly.entity_id
_entity_poly.type
_entity_poly.pdbx_seq_one_letter_code
_entity_poly.pdbx_strand_id
1 'polypeptide(L)'
;MRLSFVLFIFQRQKKCQCHIYSYPYRLKHYYNTSNNFPGGIFEYAREISLYDERRFKHEFFLQITQSFPLLKENLSIIKYPHLTELDLTQVHKDHIRQFLFDTKTCLPNNVYLLIDYRLTKKVTRNFTRNTTRRNCEKLSYQRALTTSSSKLSIRLKYDDGIDLNNQTVEINPIEHIRRCTLYKDIDIGSYYKSICPEVRTLGDVLDYGQAVSKDGPCLGFVQPDNNTEPIRWLSYSKVSEQARIIGSHLWAETKLIPSDSKLAIMSANRPEYPIFTYSCYMYGFIVVNLFTSYDSKTILDLLRRTQTQVLVVDNLARIRSVERQLIEMEEIKEIIVMDEISDGEHKKIRSLSSILKTINPINIRPRPTLDSNSVATFLLTSGTTGEPKIAMITHENFMAGMKSTIDREKRADILCNPSDRHCSFLPVAHLYEQAALLLMFINGSRIVCCPSPDKLVEYYAIVKPTRIFMVPRVLNKIYNKVMGEVDKSNVKRYLVEKALRQEKSSFFSRIIFRKVKQLFGGEVSTMLSASAPISRDVLRFFRIALDVPIYEIFGQTESTGVNVTTHVIDTSCGTVGTPVCTVEVKLVDVPGTNYRSDNGQGEICIRGPSIFKGYYADEAKTREIIDEGGWLHTGDVGEWSENGTLRLIDRSKHIFKLSQGQYVAPERLEEVYLRSRWISQIFIDGRSIQATVVAVVVPDEEYAKKNFTSTTRKSLEELCTDDEFKQLIMTDLLRIAKENKLKYFETVSNIYLHHEPFSQQNGLITSTFKTRRVMARKYFQKIIDSLYSANETNNEQKTKK
;
A
#
# COMPACT_ATOMS: atom_id res chain seq x y z
N MET A 1 27.33 -12.80 44.74
CA MET A 1 28.70 -12.69 44.19
C MET A 1 28.89 -11.29 43.60
N ARG A 2 29.93 -10.53 43.98
CA ARG A 2 30.30 -9.28 43.28
C ARG A 2 31.13 -9.65 42.05
N LEU A 3 30.49 -9.85 40.91
CA LEU A 3 31.18 -10.03 39.64
C LEU A 3 31.31 -8.67 38.94
N SER A 4 32.50 -8.38 38.43
CA SER A 4 32.79 -7.16 37.66
C SER A 4 33.15 -7.55 36.23
N PHE A 5 32.44 -7.00 35.25
CA PHE A 5 32.58 -7.35 33.83
C PHE A 5 33.05 -6.15 33.00
N VAL A 6 33.58 -6.42 31.80
CA VAL A 6 34.02 -5.39 30.83
C VAL A 6 33.48 -5.67 29.43
N LEU A 7 32.85 -4.65 28.83
CA LEU A 7 32.47 -4.62 27.42
C LEU A 7 33.60 -3.99 26.57
N PHE A 8 33.94 -4.60 25.43
CA PHE A 8 34.94 -4.09 24.49
C PHE A 8 34.29 -3.43 23.28
N ILE A 9 34.63 -2.17 22.99
CA ILE A 9 34.26 -1.46 21.76
C ILE A 9 35.54 -1.09 21.00
N PHE A 10 35.67 -1.54 19.75
CA PHE A 10 36.82 -1.26 18.89
C PHE A 10 36.43 -0.30 17.77
N GLN A 11 37.06 0.87 17.70
CA GLN A 11 36.89 1.82 16.58
C GLN A 11 38.25 2.12 15.92
N ARG A 12 38.28 2.11 14.59
CA ARG A 12 39.46 2.53 13.80
C ARG A 12 39.30 4.00 13.41
N GLN A 13 40.22 4.86 13.83
CA GLN A 13 40.36 6.21 13.26
C GLN A 13 41.42 6.24 12.15
N LYS A 14 41.38 7.31 11.32
CA LYS A 14 42.08 7.48 10.02
C LYS A 14 43.60 7.21 9.99
N LYS A 15 44.26 6.90 11.11
CA LYS A 15 45.70 6.59 11.21
C LYS A 15 46.03 5.26 11.94
N CYS A 16 45.23 4.21 11.77
CA CYS A 16 45.56 2.85 12.23
C CYS A 16 45.87 2.70 13.73
N GLN A 17 45.31 3.56 14.58
CA GLN A 17 45.24 3.33 16.03
C GLN A 17 43.80 2.94 16.40
N CYS A 18 43.69 1.93 17.25
CA CYS A 18 42.43 1.47 17.82
C CYS A 18 42.49 1.70 19.32
N HIS A 19 41.53 2.46 19.85
CA HIS A 19 41.39 2.61 21.29
C HIS A 19 40.49 1.50 21.82
N ILE A 20 40.96 0.81 22.85
CA ILE A 20 40.17 -0.15 23.62
C ILE A 20 39.57 0.60 24.80
N TYR A 21 38.25 0.75 24.81
CA TYR A 21 37.53 1.27 25.97
C TYR A 21 37.05 0.10 26.82
N SER A 22 37.39 0.09 28.11
CA SER A 22 36.91 -0.90 29.07
C SER A 22 36.04 -0.22 30.12
N TYR A 23 34.77 -0.62 30.21
CA TYR A 23 33.83 -0.08 31.20
C TYR A 23 33.51 -1.13 32.27
N PRO A 24 33.75 -0.85 33.56
CA PRO A 24 33.40 -1.75 34.63
C PRO A 24 31.90 -1.65 34.95
N TYR A 25 31.20 -2.78 34.94
CA TYR A 25 29.80 -2.86 35.37
C TYR A 25 29.63 -3.74 36.61
N ARG A 26 28.63 -3.42 37.45
CA ARG A 26 28.14 -4.27 38.55
C ARG A 26 26.75 -4.82 38.25
N LEU A 27 26.54 -6.10 38.55
CA LEU A 27 25.22 -6.73 38.59
C LEU A 27 24.57 -6.56 39.97
N LYS A 28 23.26 -6.26 40.03
CA LYS A 28 22.55 -5.99 41.28
C LYS A 28 21.45 -7.01 41.66
N HIS A 29 20.82 -7.71 40.71
CA HIS A 29 19.74 -8.67 41.00
C HIS A 29 19.80 -9.92 40.11
N TYR A 30 19.49 -11.08 40.69
CA TYR A 30 19.24 -12.35 40.03
C TYR A 30 18.12 -13.08 40.79
N TYR A 31 17.15 -13.67 40.09
CA TYR A 31 16.08 -14.47 40.69
C TYR A 31 16.31 -15.94 40.38
N ASN A 32 16.34 -16.76 41.44
CA ASN A 32 16.53 -18.20 41.36
C ASN A 32 15.16 -18.90 41.25
N THR A 33 14.92 -19.69 40.22
CA THR A 33 13.87 -20.71 40.21
C THR A 33 14.54 -22.06 40.40
N SER A 34 14.24 -22.71 41.52
CA SER A 34 14.87 -23.91 42.07
C SER A 34 15.10 -25.03 41.05
N ASN A 35 16.31 -25.60 41.08
CA ASN A 35 16.72 -26.80 40.36
C ASN A 35 17.01 -27.92 41.39
N ASN A 36 16.41 -29.10 41.24
CA ASN A 36 16.86 -30.33 41.88
C ASN A 36 17.48 -31.23 40.80
N PHE A 37 18.72 -30.93 40.38
CA PHE A 37 19.62 -31.89 39.71
C PHE A 37 21.09 -31.47 39.94
N PRO A 38 21.99 -32.39 40.32
CA PRO A 38 23.40 -32.08 40.56
C PRO A 38 24.16 -32.03 39.23
N GLY A 39 24.32 -30.82 38.68
CA GLY A 39 25.09 -30.55 37.46
C GLY A 39 24.78 -29.21 36.80
N GLY A 40 24.38 -28.20 37.59
CA GLY A 40 23.65 -27.01 37.13
C GLY A 40 24.26 -26.24 35.96
N ILE A 41 23.55 -26.26 34.84
CA ILE A 41 23.54 -25.21 33.80
C ILE A 41 22.27 -24.38 34.05
N PHE A 42 22.40 -23.06 34.14
CA PHE A 42 21.29 -22.13 34.41
C PHE A 42 20.52 -21.84 33.12
N GLU A 43 19.20 -22.07 33.09
CA GLU A 43 18.45 -22.03 31.85
C GLU A 43 17.78 -20.67 31.55
N TYR A 44 17.51 -19.80 32.53
CA TYR A 44 16.91 -18.48 32.26
C TYR A 44 17.29 -17.39 33.27
N ALA A 45 17.69 -16.21 32.77
CA ALA A 45 17.72 -14.96 33.52
C ALA A 45 16.66 -14.01 32.92
N ARG A 46 15.57 -13.74 33.66
CA ARG A 46 14.51 -12.83 33.17
C ARG A 46 14.91 -11.35 33.20
N GLU A 47 15.90 -10.97 34.01
CA GLU A 47 16.32 -9.58 34.14
C GLU A 47 17.77 -9.46 34.60
N ILE A 48 18.61 -8.76 33.82
CA ILE A 48 19.96 -8.36 34.21
C ILE A 48 20.00 -6.84 34.23
N SER A 49 20.37 -6.26 35.38
CA SER A 49 20.54 -4.81 35.56
C SER A 49 22.02 -4.47 35.70
N LEU A 50 22.58 -3.75 34.72
CA LEU A 50 23.97 -3.26 34.71
C LEU A 50 24.00 -1.76 35.03
N TYR A 51 24.98 -1.35 35.85
CA TYR A 51 25.22 0.06 36.19
C TYR A 51 26.66 0.46 35.91
N ASP A 52 26.85 1.59 35.23
CA ASP A 52 28.16 2.21 34.98
C ASP A 52 28.57 3.05 36.20
N GLU A 53 29.79 2.87 36.70
CA GLU A 53 30.29 3.58 37.87
C GLU A 53 30.95 4.94 37.56
N ARG A 54 31.03 5.42 36.30
CA ARG A 54 31.70 6.71 35.98
C ARG A 54 30.97 7.60 34.96
N ARG A 55 30.60 8.83 35.37
CA ARG A 55 30.15 9.91 34.45
C ARG A 55 31.33 10.52 33.68
N PHE A 56 31.64 10.02 32.49
CA PHE A 56 32.54 10.68 31.54
C PHE A 56 31.75 11.52 30.53
N LYS A 57 32.03 12.84 30.43
CA LYS A 57 31.52 13.71 29.36
C LYS A 57 32.62 13.87 28.30
N HIS A 58 32.53 13.14 27.20
CA HIS A 58 33.38 13.34 26.01
C HIS A 58 32.49 13.41 24.77
N GLU A 59 32.73 14.36 23.86
CA GLU A 59 31.88 14.67 22.69
C GLU A 59 31.55 13.46 21.79
N PHE A 60 32.43 12.47 21.76
CA PHE A 60 32.21 11.23 21.02
C PHE A 60 31.02 10.40 21.57
N PHE A 61 30.77 10.48 22.88
CA PHE A 61 29.64 9.79 23.51
C PHE A 61 28.30 10.46 23.19
N LEU A 62 28.28 11.77 22.92
CA LEU A 62 27.09 12.47 22.40
C LEU A 62 26.70 11.97 21.01
N GLN A 63 27.66 11.56 20.17
CA GLN A 63 27.39 11.00 18.84
C GLN A 63 26.89 9.55 18.89
N ILE A 64 27.40 8.73 19.81
CA ILE A 64 26.90 7.35 20.00
C ILE A 64 25.50 7.35 20.62
N THR A 65 25.26 8.18 21.64
CA THR A 65 23.92 8.32 22.27
C THR A 65 22.87 8.91 21.31
N GLN A 66 23.28 9.68 20.30
CA GLN A 66 22.40 10.11 19.21
C GLN A 66 22.06 8.98 18.21
N SER A 67 22.92 7.96 18.10
CA SER A 67 22.72 6.82 17.19
C SER A 67 21.95 5.66 17.83
N PHE A 68 21.83 5.64 19.16
CA PHE A 68 21.09 4.64 19.95
C PHE A 68 20.26 5.35 21.04
N PRO A 69 18.99 5.70 20.78
CA PRO A 69 18.20 6.62 21.60
C PRO A 69 17.92 6.12 23.04
N LEU A 70 17.98 4.82 23.27
CA LEU A 70 17.72 4.19 24.58
C LEU A 70 18.77 4.51 25.67
N LEU A 71 19.92 5.11 25.30
CA LEU A 71 20.96 5.50 26.27
C LEU A 71 20.75 6.90 26.88
N LYS A 72 19.78 7.68 26.39
CA LYS A 72 19.66 9.11 26.73
C LYS A 72 18.78 9.38 27.95
N GLU A 73 17.89 8.47 28.30
CA GLU A 73 16.93 8.64 29.39
C GLU A 73 17.19 7.62 30.48
N ASN A 74 17.72 8.10 31.61
CA ASN A 74 18.18 7.39 32.81
C ASN A 74 19.56 6.71 32.74
N LEU A 75 20.52 7.32 33.43
CA LEU A 75 21.86 6.79 33.75
C LEU A 75 21.83 5.58 34.73
N SER A 76 20.76 4.81 34.75
CA SER A 76 20.62 3.69 35.66
C SER A 76 19.57 2.72 35.12
N ILE A 77 20.04 1.51 34.78
CA ILE A 77 19.30 0.30 34.40
C ILE A 77 19.07 0.14 32.89
N ILE A 78 19.91 -0.67 32.25
CA ILE A 78 19.65 -1.25 30.93
C ILE A 78 19.21 -2.71 31.16
N LYS A 79 18.03 -3.10 30.68
CA LYS A 79 17.49 -4.48 30.80
C LYS A 79 17.59 -5.19 29.45
N TYR A 80 18.13 -6.42 29.43
CA TYR A 80 18.17 -7.28 28.24
C TYR A 80 17.50 -8.63 28.53
N PRO A 81 16.40 -8.99 27.82
CA PRO A 81 15.63 -10.20 28.11
C PRO A 81 16.11 -11.49 27.42
N HIS A 82 17.20 -11.46 26.63
CA HIS A 82 17.67 -12.62 25.85
C HIS A 82 19.18 -12.90 25.98
N LEU A 83 19.78 -12.60 27.13
CA LEU A 83 21.18 -12.97 27.37
C LEU A 83 21.27 -14.44 27.81
N THR A 84 21.88 -15.30 26.99
CA THR A 84 22.32 -16.62 27.43
C THR A 84 23.69 -16.48 28.09
N GLU A 85 23.79 -16.74 29.38
CA GLU A 85 25.04 -16.63 30.14
C GLU A 85 25.84 -17.92 30.03
N LEU A 86 27.03 -17.86 29.42
CA LEU A 86 28.03 -18.92 29.47
C LEU A 86 29.04 -18.58 30.58
N ASP A 87 28.92 -19.25 31.72
CA ASP A 87 29.84 -19.07 32.84
C ASP A 87 31.20 -19.74 32.54
N LEU A 88 32.16 -18.93 32.12
CA LEU A 88 33.52 -19.38 31.82
C LEU A 88 34.44 -19.40 33.05
N THR A 89 33.93 -19.20 34.27
CA THR A 89 34.75 -19.25 35.49
C THR A 89 35.37 -20.63 35.74
N GLN A 90 34.84 -21.70 35.12
CA GLN A 90 35.39 -23.06 35.18
C GLN A 90 36.23 -23.47 33.96
N VAL A 91 36.39 -22.59 32.97
CA VAL A 91 37.12 -22.92 31.73
C VAL A 91 38.58 -22.50 31.86
N HIS A 92 39.50 -23.45 31.70
CA HIS A 92 40.94 -23.22 31.81
C HIS A 92 41.40 -22.13 30.80
N LYS A 93 42.35 -21.28 31.22
CA LYS A 93 42.79 -20.09 30.46
C LYS A 93 43.22 -20.40 29.02
N ASP A 94 43.69 -21.62 28.76
CA ASP A 94 44.16 -22.06 27.45
C ASP A 94 43.01 -22.36 26.48
N HIS A 95 41.84 -22.78 26.96
CA HIS A 95 40.65 -22.95 26.11
C HIS A 95 40.07 -21.60 25.67
N ILE A 96 40.13 -20.56 26.52
CA ILE A 96 39.71 -19.19 26.14
C ILE A 96 40.67 -18.61 25.10
N ARG A 97 41.98 -18.89 25.22
CA ARG A 97 42.95 -18.56 24.17
C ARG A 97 42.66 -19.35 22.89
N GLN A 98 42.39 -20.64 22.97
CA GLN A 98 42.07 -21.42 21.79
C GLN A 98 40.81 -20.88 21.11
N PHE A 99 39.74 -20.58 21.86
CA PHE A 99 38.50 -20.02 21.34
C PHE A 99 38.67 -18.64 20.66
N LEU A 100 39.45 -17.74 21.26
CA LEU A 100 39.70 -16.39 20.70
C LEU A 100 40.65 -16.39 19.49
N PHE A 101 41.45 -17.44 19.32
CA PHE A 101 42.47 -17.54 18.28
C PHE A 101 42.19 -18.63 17.23
N ASP A 102 41.19 -19.50 17.45
CA ASP A 102 40.76 -20.51 16.48
C ASP A 102 40.08 -19.86 15.27
N THR A 103 40.42 -20.35 14.10
CA THR A 103 39.97 -19.81 12.82
C THR A 103 38.62 -20.38 12.37
N LYS A 104 38.11 -21.42 13.03
CA LYS A 104 36.90 -22.16 12.63
C LYS A 104 35.65 -21.88 13.47
N THR A 105 35.75 -21.16 14.59
CA THR A 105 34.61 -20.89 15.47
C THR A 105 33.85 -19.63 15.01
N CYS A 106 32.63 -19.79 14.51
CA CYS A 106 31.71 -18.68 14.24
C CYS A 106 30.65 -18.62 15.34
N LEU A 107 30.53 -17.47 16.01
CA LEU A 107 29.39 -17.19 16.89
C LEU A 107 28.17 -16.83 16.03
N PRO A 108 26.96 -17.32 16.34
CA PRO A 108 25.72 -16.81 15.78
C PRO A 108 25.60 -15.31 16.08
N ASN A 109 24.94 -14.54 15.21
CA ASN A 109 24.92 -13.07 15.22
C ASN A 109 24.40 -12.40 16.52
N ASN A 110 23.87 -13.18 17.48
CA ASN A 110 23.22 -12.67 18.70
C ASN A 110 23.79 -13.25 20.02
N VAL A 111 24.98 -13.86 20.03
CA VAL A 111 25.62 -14.37 21.26
C VAL A 111 26.69 -13.40 21.77
N TYR A 112 26.51 -12.87 22.98
CA TYR A 112 27.48 -11.99 23.66
C TYR A 112 28.23 -12.75 24.76
N LEU A 113 29.56 -12.76 24.72
CA LEU A 113 30.40 -13.42 25.73
C LEU A 113 30.68 -12.50 26.93
N LEU A 114 30.36 -12.99 28.12
CA LEU A 114 30.74 -12.38 29.40
C LEU A 114 32.01 -13.07 29.92
N ILE A 115 33.08 -12.32 30.13
CA ILE A 115 34.36 -12.84 30.66
C ILE A 115 34.74 -12.05 31.91
N ASP A 116 35.17 -12.75 32.96
CA ASP A 116 35.65 -12.15 34.20
C ASP A 116 36.79 -11.13 33.95
N TYR A 117 36.70 -9.97 34.57
CA TYR A 117 37.63 -8.85 34.37
C TYR A 117 39.10 -9.19 34.71
N ARG A 118 39.35 -9.96 35.77
CA ARG A 118 40.72 -10.32 36.19
C ARG A 118 41.34 -11.31 35.19
N LEU A 119 40.55 -12.25 34.69
CA LEU A 119 40.99 -13.19 33.65
C LEU A 119 41.29 -12.42 32.34
N THR A 120 40.39 -11.51 31.97
CA THR A 120 40.47 -10.68 30.76
C THR A 120 41.72 -9.81 30.75
N LYS A 121 42.03 -9.09 31.84
CA LYS A 121 43.23 -8.25 31.96
C LYS A 121 44.53 -9.05 31.80
N LYS A 122 44.49 -10.36 32.11
CA LYS A 122 45.62 -11.30 31.98
C LYS A 122 45.72 -11.92 30.58
N VAL A 123 44.68 -11.85 29.75
CA VAL A 123 44.63 -12.33 28.36
C VAL A 123 44.90 -11.19 27.37
N THR A 124 44.30 -10.02 27.61
CA THR A 124 44.41 -8.84 26.72
C THR A 124 45.77 -8.17 26.75
N ARG A 125 46.54 -8.33 27.84
CA ARG A 125 47.94 -7.85 27.95
C ARG A 125 48.87 -8.42 26.87
N ASN A 126 48.50 -9.52 26.23
CA ASN A 126 49.31 -10.20 25.21
C ASN A 126 48.79 -10.05 23.77
N PHE A 127 47.81 -9.18 23.50
CA PHE A 127 47.40 -8.94 22.11
C PHE A 127 48.49 -8.20 21.35
N THR A 128 49.23 -8.94 20.53
CA THR A 128 50.23 -8.37 19.63
C THR A 128 49.56 -7.57 18.50
N ARG A 129 50.25 -6.55 17.98
CA ARG A 129 49.78 -5.70 16.87
C ARG A 129 49.32 -6.51 15.65
N ASN A 130 49.91 -7.68 15.41
CA ASN A 130 49.54 -8.61 14.35
C ASN A 130 48.20 -9.32 14.59
N THR A 131 47.86 -9.63 15.85
CA THR A 131 46.57 -10.25 16.21
C THR A 131 45.42 -9.26 15.99
N THR A 132 45.62 -8.01 16.41
CA THR A 132 44.67 -6.91 16.17
C THR A 132 44.48 -6.65 14.68
N ARG A 133 45.55 -6.72 13.88
CA ARG A 133 45.48 -6.55 12.42
C ARG A 133 44.70 -7.69 11.73
N ARG A 134 44.97 -8.96 12.09
CA ARG A 134 44.25 -10.12 11.51
C ARG A 134 42.76 -10.12 11.85
N ASN A 135 42.38 -9.73 13.06
CA ASN A 135 40.97 -9.62 13.44
C ASN A 135 40.28 -8.47 12.69
N CYS A 136 40.98 -7.37 12.43
CA CYS A 136 40.49 -6.30 11.54
C CYS A 136 40.32 -6.80 10.09
N GLU A 137 41.25 -7.58 9.55
CA GLU A 137 41.18 -8.14 8.20
C GLU A 137 40.02 -9.16 8.07
N LYS A 138 39.75 -9.99 9.09
CA LYS A 138 38.57 -10.87 9.13
C LYS A 138 37.24 -10.11 9.16
N LEU A 139 37.13 -9.04 9.96
CA LEU A 139 35.94 -8.18 9.96
C LEU A 139 35.76 -7.46 8.62
N SER A 140 36.85 -7.13 7.94
CA SER A 140 36.83 -6.56 6.59
C SER A 140 36.36 -7.58 5.55
N TYR A 141 36.76 -8.85 5.69
CA TYR A 141 36.35 -9.96 4.83
C TYR A 141 34.88 -10.36 5.04
N GLN A 142 34.38 -10.37 6.28
CA GLN A 142 32.95 -10.51 6.56
C GLN A 142 32.15 -9.33 6.01
N ARG A 143 32.71 -8.10 6.07
CA ARG A 143 32.12 -6.94 5.38
C ARG A 143 32.10 -7.11 3.86
N ALA A 144 33.15 -7.69 3.29
CA ALA A 144 33.25 -7.99 1.86
C ALA A 144 32.22 -9.06 1.42
N LEU A 145 31.94 -10.04 2.27
CA LEU A 145 30.85 -11.01 2.07
C LEU A 145 29.46 -10.36 2.19
N THR A 146 29.28 -9.38 3.08
CA THR A 146 28.04 -8.58 3.15
C THR A 146 27.87 -7.54 2.02
N THR A 147 28.88 -7.31 1.19
CA THR A 147 28.78 -6.36 0.05
C THR A 147 28.19 -6.95 -1.23
N SER A 148 27.75 -8.21 -1.24
CA SER A 148 26.97 -8.80 -2.33
C SER A 148 25.49 -8.35 -2.31
N SER A 149 24.99 -7.77 -3.42
CA SER A 149 23.60 -7.47 -3.83
C SER A 149 22.59 -6.80 -2.86
N SER A 150 21.74 -5.88 -3.33
CA SER A 150 20.61 -5.29 -2.57
C SER A 150 19.55 -6.32 -2.21
N LYS A 151 19.46 -7.40 -3.01
CA LYS A 151 18.74 -8.62 -2.64
C LYS A 151 19.15 -9.07 -1.24
N LEU A 152 20.42 -8.99 -0.86
CA LEU A 152 20.89 -9.38 0.47
C LEU A 152 20.48 -8.40 1.57
N SER A 153 20.39 -7.08 1.36
CA SER A 153 20.08 -6.13 2.45
C SER A 153 18.60 -6.06 2.83
N ILE A 154 17.69 -6.13 1.84
CA ILE A 154 16.25 -6.23 2.08
C ILE A 154 15.92 -7.65 2.58
N ARG A 155 16.53 -8.69 1.98
CA ARG A 155 16.40 -10.07 2.49
C ARG A 155 16.91 -10.18 3.91
N LEU A 156 18.16 -9.85 4.24
CA LEU A 156 18.66 -9.92 5.61
C LEU A 156 17.83 -9.14 6.64
N LYS A 157 17.08 -8.11 6.23
CA LYS A 157 16.24 -7.32 7.13
C LYS A 157 14.80 -7.86 7.28
N TYR A 158 14.25 -8.50 6.25
CA TYR A 158 12.84 -8.93 6.20
C TYR A 158 12.68 -10.39 5.73
N ASP A 159 13.72 -11.24 5.87
CA ASP A 159 13.70 -12.66 5.50
C ASP A 159 12.85 -13.42 6.51
N ASP A 160 11.74 -13.97 6.02
CA ASP A 160 10.79 -14.75 6.79
C ASP A 160 10.84 -16.25 6.43
N GLY A 161 11.86 -16.65 5.66
CA GLY A 161 12.12 -18.02 5.23
C GLY A 161 11.46 -18.42 3.92
N ILE A 162 10.80 -17.50 3.20
CA ILE A 162 10.19 -17.82 1.90
C ILE A 162 11.24 -18.16 0.84
N ASP A 163 11.02 -19.26 0.10
CA ASP A 163 11.81 -19.57 -1.09
C ASP A 163 11.28 -18.78 -2.29
N LEU A 164 12.02 -17.75 -2.71
CA LEU A 164 11.67 -16.91 -3.85
C LEU A 164 11.66 -17.63 -5.20
N ASN A 165 12.25 -18.83 -5.28
CA ASN A 165 12.21 -19.68 -6.46
C ASN A 165 11.01 -20.65 -6.44
N ASN A 166 10.31 -20.77 -5.31
CA ASN A 166 9.14 -21.64 -5.16
C ASN A 166 8.14 -21.04 -4.16
N GLN A 167 7.42 -20.01 -4.60
CA GLN A 167 6.58 -19.21 -3.71
C GLN A 167 5.14 -19.73 -3.59
N THR A 168 4.70 -20.63 -4.47
CA THR A 168 3.39 -21.30 -4.37
C THR A 168 3.49 -22.80 -4.56
N VAL A 169 2.57 -23.52 -3.91
CA VAL A 169 2.39 -24.96 -4.06
C VAL A 169 0.99 -25.24 -4.61
N GLU A 170 0.89 -26.28 -5.42
CA GLU A 170 -0.37 -26.82 -5.90
C GLU A 170 -0.93 -27.78 -4.85
N ILE A 171 -2.11 -27.46 -4.32
CA ILE A 171 -2.77 -28.23 -3.26
C ILE A 171 -3.84 -29.18 -3.82
N ASN A 172 -4.29 -28.96 -5.06
CA ASN A 172 -5.17 -29.86 -5.79
C ASN A 172 -4.69 -29.92 -7.25
N PRO A 173 -4.14 -31.06 -7.69
CA PRO A 173 -3.60 -31.21 -9.04
C PRO A 173 -4.64 -31.40 -10.14
N ILE A 174 -5.90 -31.70 -9.78
CA ILE A 174 -6.99 -31.88 -10.74
C ILE A 174 -7.58 -30.53 -11.12
N GLU A 175 -7.77 -29.65 -10.14
CA GLU A 175 -8.31 -28.30 -10.34
C GLU A 175 -7.21 -27.22 -10.46
N HIS A 176 -5.94 -27.62 -10.41
CA HIS A 176 -4.77 -26.73 -10.40
C HIS A 176 -4.86 -25.60 -9.36
N ILE A 177 -5.36 -25.93 -8.15
CA ILE A 177 -5.52 -24.96 -7.07
C ILE A 177 -4.15 -24.70 -6.43
N ARG A 178 -3.75 -23.44 -6.35
CA ARG A 178 -2.49 -23.02 -5.75
C ARG A 178 -2.67 -22.14 -4.52
N ARG A 179 -1.73 -22.27 -3.59
CA ARG A 179 -1.59 -21.45 -2.38
C ARG A 179 -0.14 -21.03 -2.18
N CYS A 180 0.09 -19.95 -1.43
CA CYS A 180 1.43 -19.57 -1.00
C CYS A 180 2.04 -20.66 -0.11
N THR A 181 3.32 -20.97 -0.30
CA THR A 181 4.04 -22.01 0.45
C THR A 181 4.04 -21.79 1.95
N LEU A 182 4.03 -20.52 2.40
CA LEU A 182 3.96 -20.14 3.82
C LEU A 182 2.63 -20.50 4.50
N TYR A 183 1.56 -20.70 3.71
CA TYR A 183 0.19 -20.82 4.21
C TYR A 183 -0.52 -22.08 3.71
N LYS A 184 0.21 -23.02 3.12
CA LYS A 184 -0.35 -24.20 2.45
C LYS A 184 -1.22 -25.07 3.37
N ASP A 185 -0.88 -25.13 4.67
CA ASP A 185 -1.53 -26.01 5.65
C ASP A 185 -2.58 -25.27 6.51
N ILE A 186 -2.87 -24.00 6.22
CA ILE A 186 -3.83 -23.20 6.98
C ILE A 186 -5.26 -23.53 6.56
N ASP A 187 -6.18 -23.73 7.51
CA ASP A 187 -7.61 -23.77 7.23
C ASP A 187 -8.17 -22.37 6.92
N ILE A 188 -8.47 -22.12 5.64
CA ILE A 188 -9.00 -20.83 5.16
C ILE A 188 -10.37 -20.49 5.75
N GLY A 189 -11.13 -21.47 6.25
CA GLY A 189 -12.47 -21.28 6.81
C GLY A 189 -12.50 -20.85 8.28
N SER A 190 -11.38 -20.95 8.99
CA SER A 190 -11.31 -20.60 10.42
C SER A 190 -10.18 -19.63 10.78
N TYR A 191 -9.10 -19.59 10.01
CA TYR A 191 -7.90 -18.84 10.36
C TYR A 191 -8.10 -17.32 10.51
N TYR A 192 -9.10 -16.76 9.80
CA TYR A 192 -9.39 -15.33 9.81
C TYR A 192 -10.42 -14.90 10.84
N LYS A 193 -11.09 -15.85 11.51
CA LYS A 193 -12.22 -15.57 12.42
C LYS A 193 -11.84 -14.69 13.61
N SER A 194 -10.55 -14.50 13.85
CA SER A 194 -10.02 -13.40 14.65
C SER A 194 -8.81 -12.79 13.95
N ILE A 195 -8.88 -11.51 13.55
CA ILE A 195 -7.69 -10.75 13.15
C ILE A 195 -6.74 -10.63 14.35
N CYS A 196 -7.34 -10.27 15.48
CA CYS A 196 -6.81 -10.19 16.83
C CYS A 196 -7.87 -10.81 17.77
N PRO A 197 -7.49 -11.31 18.96
CA PRO A 197 -8.42 -12.04 19.85
C PRO A 197 -9.73 -11.30 20.20
N GLU A 198 -9.71 -9.96 20.17
CA GLU A 198 -10.80 -9.09 20.64
C GLU A 198 -11.62 -8.43 19.51
N VAL A 199 -11.20 -8.57 18.24
CA VAL A 199 -11.85 -7.91 17.10
C VAL A 199 -12.74 -8.91 16.35
N ARG A 200 -14.07 -8.73 16.44
CA ARG A 200 -15.08 -9.60 15.79
C ARG A 200 -15.88 -8.88 14.71
N THR A 201 -15.92 -7.55 14.74
CA THR A 201 -16.56 -6.71 13.74
C THR A 201 -15.69 -5.48 13.46
N LEU A 202 -16.01 -4.75 12.39
CA LEU A 202 -15.33 -3.49 12.10
C LEU A 202 -15.57 -2.42 13.17
N GLY A 203 -16.65 -2.53 13.96
CA GLY A 203 -16.94 -1.64 15.08
C GLY A 203 -15.96 -1.78 16.25
N ASP A 204 -15.28 -2.93 16.38
CA ASP A 204 -14.35 -3.22 17.49
C ASP A 204 -12.95 -2.62 17.25
N VAL A 205 -12.64 -2.30 16.00
CA VAL A 205 -11.30 -1.88 15.56
C VAL A 205 -10.82 -0.62 16.26
N LEU A 206 -11.70 0.38 16.46
CA LEU A 206 -11.31 1.62 17.15
C LEU A 206 -10.97 1.39 18.62
N ASP A 207 -11.70 0.50 19.31
CA ASP A 207 -11.42 0.17 20.71
C ASP A 207 -10.10 -0.59 20.83
N TYR A 208 -9.84 -1.54 19.93
CA TYR A 208 -8.57 -2.26 19.88
C TYR A 208 -7.41 -1.29 19.55
N GLY A 209 -7.59 -0.43 18.55
CA GLY A 209 -6.62 0.62 18.20
C GLY A 209 -6.34 1.60 19.34
N GLN A 210 -7.36 1.95 20.14
CA GLN A 210 -7.21 2.75 21.35
C GLN A 210 -6.32 2.05 22.37
N ALA A 211 -6.55 0.75 22.62
CA ALA A 211 -5.73 -0.03 23.55
C ALA A 211 -4.27 -0.14 23.07
N VAL A 212 -4.06 -0.43 21.79
CA VAL A 212 -2.73 -0.54 21.17
C VAL A 212 -1.97 0.79 21.21
N SER A 213 -2.65 1.90 20.91
CA SER A 213 -2.05 3.24 20.90
C SER A 213 -1.91 3.86 22.29
N LYS A 214 -2.53 3.28 23.32
CA LYS A 214 -2.73 3.89 24.65
C LYS A 214 -3.43 5.25 24.55
N ASP A 215 -4.52 5.27 23.79
CA ASP A 215 -5.30 6.46 23.45
C ASP A 215 -4.49 7.57 22.75
N GLY A 216 -3.60 7.17 21.84
CA GLY A 216 -2.76 8.08 21.08
C GLY A 216 -3.52 8.89 20.01
N PRO A 217 -2.81 9.73 19.24
CA PRO A 217 -3.39 10.42 18.09
C PRO A 217 -4.00 9.45 17.06
N CYS A 218 -5.19 9.76 16.57
CA CYS A 218 -5.96 8.93 15.65
C CYS A 218 -6.20 9.65 14.31
N LEU A 219 -7.00 10.73 14.33
CA LEU A 219 -7.34 11.53 13.15
C LEU A 219 -6.82 12.97 13.28
N GLY A 220 -6.15 13.47 12.25
CA GLY A 220 -5.52 14.80 12.25
C GLY A 220 -6.17 15.79 11.27
N PHE A 221 -6.22 17.05 11.69
CA PHE A 221 -6.64 18.22 10.90
C PHE A 221 -5.41 19.08 10.61
N VAL A 222 -5.09 19.32 9.34
CA VAL A 222 -4.02 20.25 8.97
C VAL A 222 -4.43 21.68 9.33
N GLN A 223 -3.51 22.43 9.93
CA GLN A 223 -3.68 23.84 10.29
C GLN A 223 -2.73 24.70 9.44
N PRO A 224 -3.19 25.25 8.29
CA PRO A 224 -2.32 25.99 7.37
C PRO A 224 -1.67 27.23 7.99
N ASP A 225 -2.38 27.89 8.91
CA ASP A 225 -1.95 29.15 9.53
C ASP A 225 -1.09 28.96 10.80
N ASN A 226 -0.88 27.71 11.24
CA ASN A 226 -0.16 27.38 12.47
C ASN A 226 1.15 26.63 12.17
N ASN A 227 2.24 27.38 12.03
CA ASN A 227 3.56 26.82 11.71
C ASN A 227 4.19 26.01 12.87
N THR A 228 3.74 26.19 14.11
CA THR A 228 4.31 25.48 15.28
C THR A 228 3.65 24.13 15.52
N GLU A 229 2.34 24.03 15.28
CA GLU A 229 1.57 22.79 15.38
C GLU A 229 0.72 22.61 14.11
N PRO A 230 1.32 22.14 13.01
CA PRO A 230 0.65 22.12 11.72
C PRO A 230 -0.45 21.04 11.61
N ILE A 231 -0.59 20.19 12.62
CA ILE A 231 -1.63 19.15 12.69
C ILE A 231 -2.25 19.14 14.09
N ARG A 232 -3.57 19.34 14.16
CA ARG A 232 -4.37 19.12 15.36
C ARG A 232 -4.94 17.71 15.36
N TRP A 233 -4.66 16.94 16.40
CA TRP A 233 -5.08 15.54 16.49
C TRP A 233 -6.31 15.35 17.38
N LEU A 234 -7.19 14.42 16.97
CA LEU A 234 -8.15 13.75 17.84
C LEU A 234 -7.54 12.43 18.32
N SER A 235 -7.71 12.11 19.59
CA SER A 235 -7.35 10.79 20.14
C SER A 235 -8.33 9.70 19.68
N TYR A 236 -7.95 8.44 19.85
CA TYR A 236 -8.85 7.30 19.57
C TYR A 236 -10.14 7.38 20.40
N SER A 237 -10.04 7.72 21.68
CA SER A 237 -11.18 7.89 22.58
C SER A 237 -12.13 8.98 22.08
N LYS A 238 -11.61 10.12 21.61
CA LYS A 238 -12.44 11.21 21.10
C LYS A 238 -13.13 10.84 19.79
N VAL A 239 -12.44 10.12 18.90
CA VAL A 239 -13.02 9.59 17.66
C VAL A 239 -14.12 8.57 17.97
N SER A 240 -13.87 7.63 18.90
CA SER A 240 -14.85 6.64 19.34
C SER A 240 -16.06 7.29 20.02
N GLU A 241 -15.85 8.30 20.88
CA GLU A 241 -16.92 9.07 21.52
C GLU A 241 -17.84 9.74 20.48
N GLN A 242 -17.26 10.45 19.50
CA GLN A 242 -18.03 11.09 18.43
C GLN A 242 -18.80 10.06 17.59
N ALA A 243 -18.16 8.95 17.22
CA ALA A 243 -18.81 7.86 16.51
C ALA A 243 -20.00 7.29 17.32
N ARG A 244 -19.85 7.16 18.64
CA ARG A 244 -20.92 6.65 19.52
C ARG A 244 -22.08 7.61 19.67
N ILE A 245 -21.80 8.92 19.76
CA ILE A 245 -22.84 9.96 19.78
C ILE A 245 -23.66 9.91 18.49
N ILE A 246 -22.99 9.90 17.33
CA ILE A 246 -23.64 9.84 16.02
C ILE A 246 -24.47 8.57 15.89
N GLY A 247 -23.91 7.40 16.24
CA GLY A 247 -24.62 6.13 16.09
C GLY A 247 -25.85 6.05 17.00
N SER A 248 -25.75 6.59 18.21
CA SER A 248 -26.89 6.71 19.13
C SER A 248 -27.97 7.65 18.58
N HIS A 249 -27.59 8.79 18.00
CA HIS A 249 -28.52 9.72 17.33
C HIS A 249 -29.28 9.01 16.21
N LEU A 250 -28.55 8.36 15.30
CA LEU A 250 -29.13 7.64 14.17
C LEU A 250 -30.08 6.52 14.63
N TRP A 251 -29.77 5.84 15.73
CA TRP A 251 -30.69 4.84 16.27
C TRP A 251 -31.92 5.47 16.92
N ALA A 252 -31.73 6.49 17.76
CA ALA A 252 -32.81 7.04 18.58
C ALA A 252 -33.76 7.94 17.78
N GLU A 253 -33.22 8.91 17.03
CA GLU A 253 -33.98 9.98 16.41
C GLU A 253 -34.51 9.58 15.03
N THR A 254 -33.67 8.96 14.20
CA THR A 254 -34.08 8.54 12.85
C THR A 254 -34.61 7.10 12.82
N LYS A 255 -34.61 6.39 13.96
CA LYS A 255 -35.13 5.02 14.09
C LYS A 255 -34.50 4.08 13.04
N LEU A 256 -33.20 4.18 12.81
CA LEU A 256 -32.49 3.19 12.01
C LEU A 256 -32.44 1.85 12.74
N ILE A 257 -32.51 0.77 11.97
CA ILE A 257 -32.52 -0.61 12.45
C ILE A 257 -31.13 -1.21 12.19
N PRO A 258 -30.40 -1.67 13.22
CA PRO A 258 -29.13 -2.37 13.05
C PRO A 258 -29.25 -3.56 12.09
N SER A 259 -28.20 -3.79 11.30
CA SER A 259 -28.06 -4.80 10.24
C SER A 259 -29.01 -4.67 9.05
N ASP A 260 -29.86 -3.64 9.00
CA ASP A 260 -30.79 -3.42 7.89
C ASP A 260 -30.70 -2.00 7.32
N SER A 261 -30.76 -0.97 8.16
CA SER A 261 -30.83 0.42 7.71
C SER A 261 -29.56 0.88 6.98
N LYS A 262 -29.77 1.65 5.90
CA LYS A 262 -28.72 2.15 5.01
C LYS A 262 -28.50 3.65 5.20
N LEU A 263 -27.25 4.06 5.36
CA LEU A 263 -26.83 5.46 5.43
C LEU A 263 -25.82 5.73 4.31
N ALA A 264 -26.09 6.71 3.47
CA ALA A 264 -25.18 7.11 2.40
C ALA A 264 -24.25 8.24 2.83
N ILE A 265 -22.98 8.18 2.41
CA ILE A 265 -21.99 9.25 2.65
C ILE A 265 -21.46 9.74 1.29
N MET A 266 -21.59 11.04 1.04
CA MET A 266 -21.05 11.71 -0.15
C MET A 266 -20.23 12.94 0.29
N SER A 267 -18.92 12.75 0.42
CA SER A 267 -18.03 13.76 1.00
C SER A 267 -16.62 13.61 0.44
N ALA A 268 -15.89 14.73 0.33
CA ALA A 268 -14.44 14.68 0.12
C ALA A 268 -13.72 14.04 1.32
N ASN A 269 -12.45 13.69 1.15
CA ASN A 269 -11.66 13.13 2.25
C ASN A 269 -11.48 14.17 3.37
N ARG A 270 -12.05 13.87 4.53
CA ARG A 270 -11.94 14.66 5.76
C ARG A 270 -12.13 13.78 7.00
N PRO A 271 -11.69 14.19 8.21
CA PRO A 271 -11.77 13.35 9.41
C PRO A 271 -13.18 12.88 9.79
N GLU A 272 -14.22 13.66 9.46
CA GLU A 272 -15.61 13.33 9.76
C GLU A 272 -16.10 12.10 8.97
N TYR A 273 -15.56 11.84 7.77
CA TYR A 273 -15.95 10.69 6.95
C TYR A 273 -15.70 9.34 7.68
N PRO A 274 -14.47 9.01 8.14
CA PRO A 274 -14.25 7.79 8.90
C PRO A 274 -15.02 7.79 10.23
N ILE A 275 -15.26 8.93 10.88
CA ILE A 275 -16.08 9.00 12.09
C ILE A 275 -17.52 8.50 11.82
N PHE A 276 -18.17 8.96 10.75
CA PHE A 276 -19.48 8.45 10.35
C PHE A 276 -19.46 6.98 9.94
N THR A 277 -18.41 6.56 9.23
CA THR A 277 -18.25 5.16 8.80
C THR A 277 -18.17 4.23 10.00
N TYR A 278 -17.33 4.55 10.98
CA TYR A 278 -17.18 3.74 12.19
C TYR A 278 -18.38 3.86 13.15
N SER A 279 -19.09 4.99 13.15
CA SER A 279 -20.40 5.09 13.81
C SER A 279 -21.37 4.05 13.27
N CYS A 280 -21.46 3.92 11.93
CA CYS A 280 -22.30 2.91 11.30
C CYS A 280 -21.84 1.50 11.66
N TYR A 281 -20.54 1.21 11.59
CA TYR A 281 -20.01 -0.11 11.97
C TYR A 281 -20.26 -0.49 13.43
N MET A 282 -20.18 0.48 14.36
CA MET A 282 -20.43 0.25 15.79
C MET A 282 -21.90 -0.03 16.09
N TYR A 283 -22.82 0.48 15.29
CA TYR A 283 -24.27 0.36 15.49
C TYR A 283 -24.96 -0.55 14.46
N GLY A 284 -24.20 -1.16 13.56
CA GLY A 284 -24.69 -2.09 12.54
C GLY A 284 -25.42 -1.44 11.38
N PHE A 285 -25.24 -0.14 11.11
CA PHE A 285 -25.85 0.47 9.92
C PHE A 285 -24.99 0.20 8.69
N ILE A 286 -25.65 -0.03 7.54
CA ILE A 286 -24.98 -0.32 6.28
C ILE A 286 -24.53 1.00 5.64
N VAL A 287 -23.22 1.16 5.46
CA VAL A 287 -22.66 2.38 4.82
C VAL A 287 -22.76 2.26 3.30
N VAL A 288 -23.44 3.21 2.66
CA VAL A 288 -23.49 3.35 1.19
C VAL A 288 -22.50 4.42 0.75
N ASN A 289 -21.43 3.99 0.08
CA ASN A 289 -20.33 4.89 -0.30
C ASN A 289 -20.61 5.55 -1.65
N LEU A 290 -20.90 6.86 -1.64
CA LEU A 290 -21.14 7.64 -2.86
C LEU A 290 -19.90 8.47 -3.23
N PHE A 291 -19.57 8.49 -4.52
CA PHE A 291 -18.51 9.36 -5.04
C PHE A 291 -19.04 10.79 -5.25
N THR A 292 -18.21 11.78 -4.94
CA THR A 292 -18.53 13.21 -5.12
C THR A 292 -18.61 13.64 -6.59
N SER A 293 -18.19 12.78 -7.52
CA SER A 293 -18.23 13.01 -8.97
C SER A 293 -19.54 12.56 -9.62
N TYR A 294 -20.47 11.96 -8.87
CA TYR A 294 -21.77 11.58 -9.42
C TYR A 294 -22.66 12.78 -9.72
N ASP A 295 -23.40 12.68 -10.82
CA ASP A 295 -24.39 13.68 -11.20
C ASP A 295 -25.69 13.51 -10.39
N SER A 296 -26.54 14.55 -10.46
CA SER A 296 -27.84 14.61 -9.78
C SER A 296 -28.74 13.39 -10.04
N LYS A 297 -28.76 12.90 -11.28
CA LYS A 297 -29.60 11.76 -11.68
C LYS A 297 -29.10 10.47 -11.03
N THR A 298 -27.79 10.24 -11.07
CA THR A 298 -27.11 9.09 -10.51
C THR A 298 -27.25 9.08 -8.98
N ILE A 299 -27.13 10.23 -8.33
CA ILE A 299 -27.34 10.35 -6.87
C ILE A 299 -28.76 9.91 -6.50
N LEU A 300 -29.79 10.47 -7.14
CA LEU A 300 -31.19 10.13 -6.82
C LEU A 300 -31.52 8.66 -7.13
N ASP A 301 -30.99 8.12 -8.24
CA ASP A 301 -31.14 6.70 -8.59
C ASP A 301 -30.54 5.78 -7.52
N LEU A 302 -29.28 6.03 -7.13
CA LEU A 302 -28.56 5.21 -6.17
C LEU A 302 -29.22 5.25 -4.79
N LEU A 303 -29.67 6.42 -4.33
CA LEU A 303 -30.36 6.54 -3.04
C LEU A 303 -31.65 5.72 -3.00
N ARG A 304 -32.43 5.72 -4.10
CA ARG A 304 -33.63 4.87 -4.22
C ARG A 304 -33.29 3.38 -4.28
N ARG A 305 -32.36 2.98 -5.15
CA ARG A 305 -31.97 1.58 -5.34
C ARG A 305 -31.36 0.96 -4.09
N THR A 306 -30.65 1.75 -3.29
CA THR A 306 -30.08 1.31 -2.02
C THR A 306 -31.05 1.45 -0.84
N GLN A 307 -32.23 2.03 -1.06
CA GLN A 307 -33.21 2.34 -0.01
C GLN A 307 -32.57 3.11 1.15
N THR A 308 -31.77 4.11 0.80
CA THR A 308 -31.05 4.93 1.79
C THR A 308 -32.04 5.72 2.65
N GLN A 309 -31.81 5.73 3.96
CA GLN A 309 -32.67 6.42 4.93
C GLN A 309 -32.03 7.68 5.50
N VAL A 310 -30.70 7.77 5.50
CA VAL A 310 -29.97 8.96 5.93
C VAL A 310 -28.89 9.28 4.90
N LEU A 311 -28.79 10.54 4.50
CA LEU A 311 -27.74 11.02 3.61
C LEU A 311 -26.79 11.95 4.39
N VAL A 312 -25.49 11.69 4.33
CA VAL A 312 -24.46 12.54 4.91
C VAL A 312 -23.66 13.21 3.80
N VAL A 313 -23.51 14.53 3.88
CA VAL A 313 -22.74 15.34 2.91
C VAL A 313 -21.74 16.23 3.62
N ASP A 314 -20.65 16.60 2.95
CA ASP A 314 -19.70 17.57 3.50
C ASP A 314 -20.31 18.96 3.67
N ASN A 315 -21.00 19.47 2.64
CA ASN A 315 -21.67 20.77 2.64
C ASN A 315 -22.99 20.74 1.84
N LEU A 316 -23.87 21.72 2.07
CA LEU A 316 -25.16 21.82 1.37
C LEU A 316 -25.02 22.05 -0.14
N ALA A 317 -23.97 22.73 -0.59
CA ALA A 317 -23.73 22.95 -2.01
C ALA A 317 -23.61 21.63 -2.80
N ARG A 318 -23.20 20.53 -2.12
CA ARG A 318 -23.14 19.17 -2.68
C ARG A 318 -24.45 18.68 -3.26
N ILE A 319 -25.57 19.07 -2.66
CA ILE A 319 -26.91 18.55 -3.00
C ILE A 319 -27.86 19.64 -3.48
N ARG A 320 -27.41 20.90 -3.58
CA ARG A 320 -28.26 22.05 -3.91
C ARG A 320 -29.13 21.86 -5.16
N SER A 321 -28.64 21.14 -6.18
CA SER A 321 -29.39 20.86 -7.41
C SER A 321 -30.49 19.80 -7.27
N VAL A 322 -30.47 19.02 -6.20
CA VAL A 322 -31.41 17.91 -5.91
C VAL A 322 -32.04 18.00 -4.52
N GLU A 323 -31.77 19.07 -3.78
CA GLU A 323 -32.15 19.22 -2.37
C GLU A 323 -33.64 19.06 -2.16
N ARG A 324 -34.45 19.73 -3.00
CA ARG A 324 -35.91 19.62 -2.96
C ARG A 324 -36.37 18.18 -3.16
N GLN A 325 -35.84 17.49 -4.17
CA GLN A 325 -36.17 16.09 -4.44
C GLN A 325 -35.78 15.19 -3.25
N LEU A 326 -34.64 15.42 -2.62
CA LEU A 326 -34.20 14.66 -1.45
C LEU A 326 -35.10 14.91 -0.23
N ILE A 327 -35.56 16.14 -0.02
CA ILE A 327 -36.50 16.48 1.04
C ILE A 327 -37.86 15.79 0.81
N GLU A 328 -38.32 15.75 -0.43
CA GLU A 328 -39.58 15.12 -0.83
C GLU A 328 -39.52 13.58 -0.83
N MET A 329 -38.34 12.96 -0.87
CA MET A 329 -38.19 11.50 -0.75
C MET A 329 -38.63 11.02 0.65
N GLU A 330 -39.63 10.15 0.68
CA GLU A 330 -40.21 9.61 1.92
C GLU A 330 -39.23 8.73 2.69
N GLU A 331 -38.38 7.99 1.98
CA GLU A 331 -37.39 7.09 2.56
C GLU A 331 -36.30 7.85 3.32
N ILE A 332 -35.95 9.06 2.86
CA ILE A 332 -34.94 9.92 3.49
C ILE A 332 -35.54 10.57 4.75
N LYS A 333 -35.09 10.07 5.90
CA LYS A 333 -35.48 10.53 7.23
C LYS A 333 -34.69 11.77 7.66
N GLU A 334 -33.41 11.83 7.32
CA GLU A 334 -32.52 12.94 7.69
C GLU A 334 -31.39 13.11 6.67
N ILE A 335 -30.96 14.37 6.48
CA ILE A 335 -29.79 14.78 5.71
C ILE A 335 -28.85 15.48 6.68
N ILE A 336 -27.67 14.89 6.90
CA ILE A 336 -26.68 15.42 7.83
C ILE A 336 -25.56 16.11 7.06
N VAL A 337 -25.29 17.37 7.40
CA VAL A 337 -24.24 18.18 6.79
C VAL A 337 -23.07 18.26 7.76
N MET A 338 -21.86 17.92 7.30
CA MET A 338 -20.66 17.95 8.16
C MET A 338 -20.27 19.39 8.55
N ASP A 339 -20.43 20.33 7.62
CA ASP A 339 -20.23 21.76 7.86
C ASP A 339 -21.41 22.38 8.64
N GLU A 340 -21.20 23.59 9.18
CA GLU A 340 -22.27 24.38 9.78
C GLU A 340 -23.31 24.78 8.72
N ILE A 341 -24.56 24.91 9.14
CA ILE A 341 -25.69 25.32 8.28
C ILE A 341 -26.32 26.60 8.83
N SER A 342 -27.01 27.34 7.98
CA SER A 342 -27.73 28.55 8.39
C SER A 342 -29.00 28.20 9.19
N ASP A 343 -29.50 29.17 9.97
CA ASP A 343 -30.78 29.03 10.64
C ASP A 343 -31.93 29.02 9.60
N GLY A 344 -32.97 28.21 9.84
CA GLY A 344 -34.16 28.14 8.99
C GLY A 344 -34.14 27.07 7.90
N GLU A 345 -33.13 26.21 7.86
CA GLU A 345 -33.09 25.05 6.97
C GLU A 345 -34.27 24.07 7.24
N HIS A 346 -34.62 23.28 6.21
CA HIS A 346 -35.71 22.32 6.32
C HIS A 346 -35.47 21.33 7.49
N LYS A 347 -36.53 20.91 8.20
CA LYS A 347 -36.45 20.03 9.39
C LYS A 347 -35.71 18.69 9.19
N LYS A 348 -35.56 18.24 7.94
CA LYS A 348 -34.79 17.04 7.58
C LYS A 348 -33.29 17.31 7.51
N ILE A 349 -32.86 18.56 7.44
CA ILE A 349 -31.46 18.96 7.30
C ILE A 349 -30.91 19.33 8.67
N ARG A 350 -29.76 18.78 9.02
CA ARG A 350 -29.11 19.00 10.32
C ARG A 350 -27.59 19.09 10.17
N SER A 351 -26.94 19.99 10.91
CA SER A 351 -25.47 20.00 11.00
C SER A 351 -24.95 18.93 11.96
N LEU A 352 -23.77 18.37 11.66
CA LEU A 352 -23.06 17.47 12.55
C LEU A 352 -22.78 18.12 13.91
N SER A 353 -22.44 19.41 13.93
CA SER A 353 -22.18 20.17 15.14
C SER A 353 -23.37 20.15 16.11
N SER A 354 -24.60 20.26 15.57
CA SER A 354 -25.81 20.20 16.39
C SER A 354 -26.00 18.81 17.01
N ILE A 355 -25.75 17.73 16.27
CA ILE A 355 -25.83 16.35 16.78
C ILE A 355 -24.84 16.15 17.93
N LEU A 356 -23.59 16.58 17.74
CA LEU A 356 -22.53 16.44 18.73
C LEU A 356 -22.77 17.27 20.01
N LYS A 357 -23.53 18.36 19.93
CA LYS A 357 -23.90 19.21 21.09
C LYS A 357 -25.16 18.75 21.80
N THR A 358 -26.08 18.07 21.11
CA THR A 358 -27.44 17.79 21.62
C THR A 358 -27.50 16.56 22.52
N ILE A 359 -26.61 15.58 22.34
CA ILE A 359 -26.65 14.34 23.12
C ILE A 359 -25.83 14.49 24.41
N ASN A 360 -26.52 14.44 25.55
CA ASN A 360 -25.87 14.25 26.84
C ASN A 360 -25.20 12.85 26.86
N PRO A 361 -23.91 12.73 27.25
CA PRO A 361 -23.19 11.45 27.30
C PRO A 361 -23.92 10.32 28.04
N ILE A 362 -24.80 10.65 29.00
CA ILE A 362 -25.61 9.69 29.77
C ILE A 362 -26.68 9.01 28.90
N ASN A 363 -27.12 9.63 27.79
CA ASN A 363 -28.19 9.15 26.93
C ASN A 363 -27.69 8.37 25.69
N ILE A 364 -26.40 8.05 25.63
CA ILE A 364 -25.82 7.27 24.52
C ILE A 364 -26.32 5.83 24.61
N ARG A 365 -27.01 5.36 23.57
CA ARG A 365 -27.46 3.97 23.47
C ARG A 365 -26.27 2.99 23.50
N PRO A 366 -26.38 1.83 24.16
CA PRO A 366 -25.34 0.81 24.09
C PRO A 366 -25.22 0.29 22.65
N ARG A 367 -24.00 -0.14 22.27
CA ARG A 367 -23.78 -0.78 20.97
C ARG A 367 -24.59 -2.09 20.90
N PRO A 368 -25.29 -2.36 19.78
CA PRO A 368 -25.94 -3.65 19.58
C PRO A 368 -24.91 -4.75 19.42
N THR A 369 -25.30 -5.99 19.71
CA THR A 369 -24.54 -7.18 19.31
C THR A 369 -24.75 -7.40 17.81
N LEU A 370 -23.67 -7.57 17.06
CA LEU A 370 -23.68 -7.75 15.62
C LEU A 370 -23.09 -9.10 15.22
N ASP A 371 -23.66 -9.71 14.19
CA ASP A 371 -23.09 -10.88 13.51
C ASP A 371 -22.02 -10.38 12.52
N SER A 372 -20.83 -10.97 12.52
CA SER A 372 -19.77 -10.64 11.55
C SER A 372 -20.20 -10.88 10.10
N ASN A 373 -21.17 -11.77 9.85
CA ASN A 373 -21.75 -12.03 8.52
C ASN A 373 -22.76 -10.98 8.07
N SER A 374 -23.16 -10.06 8.95
CA SER A 374 -23.99 -8.91 8.55
C SER A 374 -23.24 -8.01 7.56
N VAL A 375 -24.00 -7.39 6.65
CA VAL A 375 -23.42 -6.47 5.67
C VAL A 375 -22.99 -5.19 6.40
N ALA A 376 -21.73 -4.81 6.25
CA ALA A 376 -21.18 -3.59 6.83
C ALA A 376 -21.31 -2.41 5.87
N THR A 377 -21.08 -2.67 4.57
CA THR A 377 -21.05 -1.60 3.57
C THR A 377 -21.45 -2.07 2.19
N PHE A 378 -22.08 -1.14 1.46
CA PHE A 378 -22.27 -1.19 0.03
C PHE A 378 -21.18 -0.40 -0.68
N LEU A 379 -20.53 -1.05 -1.63
CA LEU A 379 -19.52 -0.45 -2.50
C LEU A 379 -20.00 -0.46 -3.96
N LEU A 380 -19.89 0.69 -4.60
CA LEU A 380 -20.35 0.87 -5.97
C LEU A 380 -19.23 0.51 -6.94
N THR A 381 -19.49 -0.47 -7.81
CA THR A 381 -18.56 -0.87 -8.87
C THR A 381 -19.11 -0.42 -10.22
N SER A 382 -18.24 0.14 -11.07
CA SER A 382 -18.63 0.53 -12.42
C SER A 382 -18.92 -0.72 -13.26
N GLY A 383 -20.19 -0.96 -13.57
CA GLY A 383 -20.60 -2.07 -14.43
C GLY A 383 -20.20 -1.86 -15.90
N THR A 384 -20.09 -2.96 -16.65
CA THR A 384 -19.86 -2.97 -18.11
C THR A 384 -20.98 -2.27 -18.88
N THR A 385 -22.18 -2.18 -18.29
CA THR A 385 -23.38 -1.56 -18.87
C THR A 385 -23.51 -0.06 -18.56
N GLY A 386 -22.59 0.52 -17.77
CA GLY A 386 -22.60 1.95 -17.40
C GLY A 386 -23.30 2.25 -16.08
N GLU A 387 -24.25 1.43 -15.63
CA GLU A 387 -24.88 1.55 -14.31
C GLU A 387 -24.01 0.92 -13.20
N PRO A 388 -23.86 1.57 -12.03
CA PRO A 388 -23.12 0.99 -10.93
C PRO A 388 -23.81 -0.26 -10.37
N LYS A 389 -23.05 -1.34 -10.16
CA LYS A 389 -23.48 -2.48 -9.35
C LYS A 389 -23.18 -2.18 -7.88
N ILE A 390 -23.97 -2.75 -6.97
CA ILE A 390 -23.89 -2.48 -5.53
C ILE A 390 -23.36 -3.74 -4.84
N ALA A 391 -22.06 -3.80 -4.58
CA ALA A 391 -21.41 -4.93 -3.91
C ALA A 391 -21.68 -4.91 -2.40
N MET A 392 -22.19 -6.02 -1.85
CA MET A 392 -22.44 -6.18 -0.42
C MET A 392 -21.23 -6.79 0.28
N ILE A 393 -20.54 -5.98 1.10
CA ILE A 393 -19.37 -6.42 1.86
C ILE A 393 -19.73 -6.57 3.33
N THR A 394 -19.47 -7.75 3.90
CA THR A 394 -19.73 -8.02 5.33
C THR A 394 -18.57 -7.56 6.21
N HIS A 395 -18.79 -7.51 7.53
CA HIS A 395 -17.68 -7.30 8.46
C HIS A 395 -16.64 -8.42 8.32
N GLU A 396 -17.10 -9.67 8.20
CA GLU A 396 -16.27 -10.86 8.04
C GLU A 396 -15.37 -10.79 6.82
N ASN A 397 -15.89 -10.33 5.68
CA ASN A 397 -15.11 -10.21 4.46
C ASN A 397 -13.90 -9.28 4.62
N PHE A 398 -14.08 -8.13 5.27
CA PHE A 398 -12.97 -7.22 5.58
C PHE A 398 -11.98 -7.85 6.56
N MET A 399 -12.47 -8.54 7.59
CA MET A 399 -11.59 -9.19 8.55
C MET A 399 -10.70 -10.24 7.90
N ALA A 400 -11.25 -11.03 6.97
CA ALA A 400 -10.48 -11.97 6.17
C ALA A 400 -9.38 -11.30 5.35
N GLY A 401 -9.71 -10.27 4.56
CA GLY A 401 -8.71 -9.55 3.78
C GLY A 401 -7.63 -8.90 4.66
N MET A 402 -8.01 -8.45 5.86
CA MET A 402 -7.09 -7.75 6.77
C MET A 402 -6.16 -8.68 7.54
N LYS A 403 -6.66 -9.85 7.97
CA LYS A 403 -5.82 -10.91 8.54
C LYS A 403 -4.66 -11.25 7.62
N SER A 404 -4.96 -11.43 6.33
CA SER A 404 -3.98 -11.69 5.28
C SER A 404 -2.89 -10.64 5.17
N THR A 405 -3.26 -9.36 5.26
CA THR A 405 -2.31 -8.25 5.19
C THR A 405 -1.44 -8.22 6.44
N ILE A 406 -2.05 -8.28 7.63
CA ILE A 406 -1.34 -8.22 8.92
C ILE A 406 -0.34 -9.37 9.06
N ASP A 407 -0.71 -10.60 8.71
CA ASP A 407 0.20 -11.74 8.86
C ASP A 407 1.43 -11.63 7.95
N ARG A 408 1.25 -11.14 6.72
CA ARG A 408 2.38 -10.89 5.82
C ARG A 408 3.29 -9.79 6.34
N GLU A 409 2.72 -8.67 6.78
CA GLU A 409 3.53 -7.57 7.30
C GLU A 409 4.24 -7.92 8.61
N LYS A 410 3.59 -8.71 9.47
CA LYS A 410 4.18 -9.20 10.72
C LYS A 410 5.34 -10.16 10.45
N ARG A 411 5.20 -11.10 9.51
CA ARG A 411 6.29 -12.00 9.09
C ARG A 411 7.49 -11.23 8.55
N ALA A 412 7.21 -10.15 7.84
CA ALA A 412 8.20 -9.27 7.25
C ALA A 412 8.74 -8.20 8.22
N ASP A 413 8.33 -8.14 9.49
CA ASP A 413 8.72 -7.08 10.44
C ASP A 413 8.50 -5.64 9.91
N ILE A 414 7.37 -5.44 9.20
CA ILE A 414 6.96 -4.14 8.65
C ILE A 414 5.52 -3.77 9.03
N LEU A 415 4.93 -4.46 10.01
CA LEU A 415 3.58 -4.18 10.48
C LEU A 415 3.51 -2.73 11.02
N CYS A 416 2.40 -2.05 10.71
CA CYS A 416 2.13 -0.72 11.23
C CYS A 416 2.20 -0.69 12.77
N ASN A 417 2.57 0.46 13.33
CA ASN A 417 2.62 0.71 14.77
C ASN A 417 2.03 2.10 15.11
N PRO A 418 1.85 2.44 16.40
CA PRO A 418 1.21 3.71 16.79
C PRO A 418 1.93 5.00 16.39
N SER A 419 3.21 4.91 15.97
CA SER A 419 3.96 6.06 15.47
C SER A 419 3.79 6.28 13.97
N ASP A 420 3.27 5.27 13.26
CA ASP A 420 3.06 5.35 11.82
C ASP A 420 1.99 6.37 11.45
N ARG A 421 2.24 7.02 10.31
CA ARG A 421 1.39 8.08 9.78
C ARG A 421 1.03 7.79 8.34
N HIS A 422 -0.26 7.92 8.03
CA HIS A 422 -0.79 7.83 6.69
C HIS A 422 -1.49 9.14 6.32
N CYS A 423 -1.34 9.53 5.05
CA CYS A 423 -2.03 10.67 4.47
C CYS A 423 -3.05 10.15 3.45
N SER A 424 -4.31 10.14 3.88
CA SER A 424 -5.47 9.56 3.19
C SER A 424 -5.94 10.48 2.06
N PHE A 425 -5.57 10.16 0.82
CA PHE A 425 -5.90 10.97 -0.36
C PHE A 425 -6.73 10.22 -1.40
N LEU A 426 -6.76 8.88 -1.34
CA LEU A 426 -7.65 8.09 -2.18
C LEU A 426 -9.07 8.25 -1.64
N PRO A 427 -10.11 8.28 -2.48
CA PRO A 427 -11.47 8.46 -2.00
C PRO A 427 -11.85 7.41 -0.96
N VAL A 428 -12.28 7.82 0.24
CA VAL A 428 -12.73 6.90 1.31
C VAL A 428 -13.92 6.03 0.86
N ALA A 429 -14.69 6.51 -0.12
CA ALA A 429 -15.75 5.75 -0.78
C ALA A 429 -15.24 4.50 -1.53
N HIS A 430 -13.93 4.40 -1.79
CA HIS A 430 -13.32 3.27 -2.49
C HIS A 430 -12.73 2.25 -1.50
N LEU A 431 -12.94 0.96 -1.77
CA LEU A 431 -12.49 -0.16 -0.92
C LEU A 431 -11.03 -0.07 -0.47
N TYR A 432 -10.15 0.30 -1.41
CA TYR A 432 -8.71 0.37 -1.15
C TYR A 432 -8.37 1.33 -0.01
N GLU A 433 -9.00 2.50 0.03
CA GLU A 433 -8.79 3.44 1.13
C GLU A 433 -9.41 2.92 2.43
N GLN A 434 -10.58 2.28 2.38
CA GLN A 434 -11.19 1.68 3.58
C GLN A 434 -10.31 0.59 4.20
N ALA A 435 -9.70 -0.25 3.36
CA ALA A 435 -8.73 -1.26 3.79
C ALA A 435 -7.47 -0.61 4.40
N ALA A 436 -6.97 0.48 3.80
CA ALA A 436 -5.85 1.24 4.34
C ALA A 436 -6.17 1.85 5.72
N LEU A 437 -7.33 2.50 5.85
CA LEU A 437 -7.79 3.08 7.13
C LEU A 437 -7.95 2.00 8.19
N LEU A 438 -8.55 0.85 7.84
CA LEU A 438 -8.70 -0.29 8.73
C LEU A 438 -7.34 -0.80 9.24
N LEU A 439 -6.35 -0.97 8.36
CA LEU A 439 -4.99 -1.38 8.74
C LEU A 439 -4.32 -0.36 9.67
N MET A 440 -4.52 0.94 9.43
CA MET A 440 -3.98 2.00 10.28
C MET A 440 -4.67 2.02 11.65
N PHE A 441 -6.00 1.93 11.72
CA PHE A 441 -6.75 1.99 12.98
C PHE A 441 -6.46 0.79 13.88
N ILE A 442 -6.45 -0.44 13.34
CA ILE A 442 -6.22 -1.65 14.15
C ILE A 442 -4.81 -1.67 14.79
N ASN A 443 -3.84 -0.98 14.19
CA ASN A 443 -2.48 -0.86 14.71
C ASN A 443 -2.25 0.40 15.56
N GLY A 444 -3.31 1.14 15.90
CA GLY A 444 -3.22 2.34 16.72
C GLY A 444 -2.50 3.51 16.04
N SER A 445 -2.37 3.48 14.71
CA SER A 445 -1.62 4.45 13.91
C SER A 445 -2.41 5.74 13.65
N ARG A 446 -1.80 6.69 12.94
CA ARG A 446 -2.30 8.06 12.80
C ARG A 446 -2.66 8.37 11.35
N ILE A 447 -3.78 9.03 11.12
CA ILE A 447 -4.28 9.36 9.78
C ILE A 447 -4.54 10.86 9.65
N VAL A 448 -4.12 11.44 8.52
CA VAL A 448 -4.51 12.80 8.10
C VAL A 448 -5.19 12.71 6.75
N CYS A 449 -6.41 13.24 6.64
CA CYS A 449 -7.15 13.25 5.37
C CYS A 449 -6.68 14.39 4.47
N CYS A 450 -6.23 14.05 3.27
CA CYS A 450 -5.93 15.00 2.20
C CYS A 450 -7.17 15.16 1.32
N PRO A 451 -7.76 16.37 1.21
CA PRO A 451 -9.06 16.57 0.57
C PRO A 451 -9.02 16.39 -0.95
N SER A 452 -7.86 16.52 -1.57
CA SER A 452 -7.69 16.27 -3.01
C SER A 452 -6.26 15.84 -3.36
N PRO A 453 -6.09 15.00 -4.41
CA PRO A 453 -4.78 14.57 -4.89
C PRO A 453 -3.84 15.71 -5.31
N ASP A 454 -4.38 16.86 -5.74
CA ASP A 454 -3.56 18.00 -6.17
C ASP A 454 -2.82 18.65 -5.00
N LYS A 455 -3.33 18.51 -3.77
CA LYS A 455 -2.67 18.99 -2.54
C LYS A 455 -1.73 17.95 -1.92
N LEU A 456 -1.55 16.79 -2.54
CA LEU A 456 -0.84 15.66 -1.94
C LEU A 456 0.61 15.98 -1.55
N VAL A 457 1.35 16.70 -2.38
CA VAL A 457 2.75 17.05 -2.12
C VAL A 457 2.88 18.02 -0.94
N GLU A 458 1.97 19.00 -0.84
CA GLU A 458 1.88 19.93 0.28
C GLU A 458 1.58 19.17 1.58
N TYR A 459 0.58 18.29 1.55
CA TYR A 459 0.22 17.46 2.71
C TYR A 459 1.35 16.52 3.10
N TYR A 460 2.07 15.91 2.15
CA TYR A 460 3.21 15.04 2.44
C TYR A 460 4.36 15.79 3.13
N ALA A 461 4.58 17.07 2.80
CA ALA A 461 5.58 17.89 3.48
C ALA A 461 5.24 18.14 4.96
N ILE A 462 3.94 18.22 5.29
CA ILE A 462 3.43 18.43 6.65
C ILE A 462 3.34 17.11 7.42
N VAL A 463 2.64 16.11 6.86
CA VAL A 463 2.31 14.84 7.51
C VAL A 463 3.54 13.93 7.63
N LYS A 464 4.47 14.03 6.68
CA LYS A 464 5.64 13.14 6.56
C LYS A 464 5.23 11.67 6.74
N PRO A 465 4.40 11.13 5.83
CA PRO A 465 3.84 9.80 5.97
C PRO A 465 4.95 8.75 6.04
N THR A 466 4.81 7.80 6.96
CA THR A 466 5.68 6.62 7.04
C THR A 466 5.09 5.47 6.21
N ARG A 467 3.75 5.43 6.11
CA ARG A 467 2.98 4.41 5.41
C ARG A 467 2.23 5.03 4.24
N ILE A 468 2.52 4.54 3.04
CA ILE A 468 1.94 5.07 1.80
C ILE A 468 1.15 3.98 1.08
N PHE A 469 -0.14 4.22 0.88
CA PHE A 469 -0.99 3.45 -0.02
C PHE A 469 -1.12 4.25 -1.31
N MET A 470 -0.66 3.68 -2.42
CA MET A 470 -0.43 4.39 -3.67
C MET A 470 -1.12 3.69 -4.84
N VAL A 471 -1.38 4.46 -5.90
CA VAL A 471 -1.85 3.96 -7.19
C VAL A 471 -0.82 4.29 -8.30
N PRO A 472 -0.62 3.41 -9.30
CA PRO A 472 0.42 3.56 -10.31
C PRO A 472 0.37 4.89 -11.06
N ARG A 473 -0.82 5.42 -11.35
CA ARG A 473 -0.96 6.69 -12.08
C ARG A 473 -0.28 7.86 -11.36
N VAL A 474 -0.39 7.92 -10.03
CA VAL A 474 0.26 8.97 -9.22
C VAL A 474 1.78 8.80 -9.26
N LEU A 475 2.27 7.56 -9.16
CA LEU A 475 3.71 7.26 -9.30
C LEU A 475 4.23 7.62 -10.69
N ASN A 476 3.50 7.30 -11.76
CA ASN A 476 3.87 7.67 -13.13
C ASN A 476 3.95 9.20 -13.30
N LYS A 477 2.98 9.95 -12.77
CA LYS A 477 3.00 11.42 -12.81
C LYS A 477 4.23 11.99 -12.08
N ILE A 478 4.53 11.48 -10.88
CA ILE A 478 5.72 11.89 -10.11
C ILE A 478 7.00 11.50 -10.86
N TYR A 479 7.07 10.29 -11.41
CA TYR A 479 8.22 9.81 -12.19
C TYR A 479 8.49 10.71 -13.41
N ASN A 480 7.46 10.99 -14.21
CA ASN A 480 7.55 11.85 -15.39
C ASN A 480 8.00 13.27 -15.02
N LYS A 481 7.50 13.82 -13.90
CA LYS A 481 7.94 15.12 -13.37
C LYS A 481 9.39 15.10 -12.88
N VAL A 482 9.87 14.00 -12.30
CA VAL A 482 11.26 13.87 -11.87
C VAL A 482 12.18 13.75 -13.09
N MET A 483 11.88 12.85 -14.04
CA MET A 483 12.67 12.68 -15.26
C MET A 483 12.66 13.94 -16.13
N GLY A 484 11.48 14.56 -16.25
CA GLY A 484 11.24 16.00 -16.11
C GLY A 484 12.46 16.91 -16.00
N GLU A 485 12.85 17.06 -14.75
CA GLU A 485 13.91 17.92 -14.25
C GLU A 485 15.32 17.34 -14.45
N VAL A 486 15.44 16.02 -14.46
CA VAL A 486 16.71 15.31 -14.67
C VAL A 486 17.22 15.56 -16.08
N ASP A 487 16.34 15.49 -17.07
CA ASP A 487 16.71 15.62 -18.48
C ASP A 487 17.11 17.03 -18.91
N LYS A 488 16.84 18.05 -18.08
CA LYS A 488 17.32 19.41 -18.30
C LYS A 488 18.85 19.55 -18.15
N SER A 489 19.54 18.52 -17.63
CA SER A 489 20.98 18.53 -17.42
C SER A 489 21.59 17.17 -17.70
N ASN A 490 22.51 17.10 -18.66
CA ASN A 490 23.24 15.88 -18.99
C ASN A 490 23.99 15.30 -17.77
N VAL A 491 24.47 16.17 -16.87
CA VAL A 491 25.10 15.76 -15.62
C VAL A 491 24.08 15.11 -14.69
N LYS A 492 22.90 15.72 -14.47
CA LYS A 492 21.84 15.10 -13.65
C LYS A 492 21.41 13.76 -14.23
N ARG A 493 21.21 13.67 -15.55
CA ARG A 493 20.89 12.43 -16.25
C ARG A 493 21.92 11.35 -15.98
N TYR A 494 23.20 11.64 -16.21
CA TYR A 494 24.28 10.70 -15.94
C TYR A 494 24.31 10.23 -14.48
N LEU A 495 24.13 11.14 -13.51
CA LEU A 495 24.12 10.79 -12.09
C LEU A 495 22.92 9.90 -11.72
N VAL A 496 21.72 10.19 -12.24
CA VAL A 496 20.51 9.40 -12.00
C VAL A 496 20.61 8.03 -12.67
N GLU A 497 21.02 7.96 -13.93
CA GLU A 497 21.23 6.69 -14.62
C GLU A 497 22.28 5.84 -13.90
N LYS A 498 23.40 6.44 -13.48
CA LYS A 498 24.42 5.75 -12.69
C LYS A 498 23.85 5.25 -11.37
N ALA A 499 22.98 6.01 -10.71
CA ALA A 499 22.31 5.60 -9.48
C ALA A 499 21.28 4.48 -9.71
N LEU A 500 20.58 4.45 -10.84
CA LEU A 500 19.61 3.39 -11.18
C LEU A 500 20.27 2.10 -11.68
N ARG A 501 21.44 2.21 -12.32
CA ARG A 501 22.30 1.07 -12.67
C ARG A 501 22.88 0.40 -11.44
N GLN A 502 23.05 1.14 -10.34
CA GLN A 502 23.31 0.53 -9.05
C GLN A 502 22.03 -0.19 -8.63
N GLU A 503 22.06 -1.52 -8.63
CA GLU A 503 20.95 -2.33 -8.10
C GLU A 503 20.65 -2.03 -6.62
N LYS A 504 21.54 -1.27 -5.94
CA LYS A 504 21.46 -0.88 -4.53
C LYS A 504 21.19 0.61 -4.36
N SER A 505 20.43 0.95 -3.33
CA SER A 505 20.52 2.29 -2.76
C SER A 505 21.86 2.44 -2.02
N SER A 506 22.82 3.15 -2.63
CA SER A 506 24.11 3.48 -2.04
C SER A 506 24.06 4.84 -1.34
N PHE A 507 25.12 5.20 -0.61
CA PHE A 507 25.26 6.56 -0.08
C PHE A 507 25.15 7.62 -1.19
N PHE A 508 25.66 7.30 -2.39
CA PHE A 508 25.57 8.15 -3.56
C PHE A 508 24.11 8.28 -4.04
N SER A 509 23.36 7.18 -4.21
CA SER A 509 21.95 7.26 -4.64
C SER A 509 21.08 7.99 -3.62
N ARG A 510 21.34 7.83 -2.30
CA ARG A 510 20.62 8.56 -1.25
C ARG A 510 20.79 10.07 -1.35
N ILE A 511 21.96 10.55 -1.75
CA ILE A 511 22.20 11.98 -2.01
C ILE A 511 21.44 12.43 -3.26
N ILE A 512 21.55 11.67 -4.36
CA ILE A 512 20.90 11.99 -5.63
C ILE A 512 19.37 12.05 -5.49
N PHE A 513 18.79 11.06 -4.82
CA PHE A 513 17.34 10.92 -4.66
C PHE A 513 16.79 11.59 -3.41
N ARG A 514 17.60 12.34 -2.64
CA ARG A 514 17.12 13.08 -1.46
C ARG A 514 15.91 13.95 -1.78
N LYS A 515 15.91 14.65 -2.93
CA LYS A 515 14.78 15.48 -3.36
C LYS A 515 13.55 14.64 -3.70
N VAL A 516 13.72 13.47 -4.31
CA VAL A 516 12.61 12.55 -4.60
C VAL A 516 12.01 12.04 -3.30
N LYS A 517 12.83 11.62 -2.33
CA LYS A 517 12.34 11.19 -1.01
C LYS A 517 11.57 12.30 -0.27
N GLN A 518 11.98 13.55 -0.44
CA GLN A 518 11.27 14.71 0.13
C GLN A 518 9.92 15.00 -0.53
N LEU A 519 9.69 14.61 -1.80
CA LEU A 519 8.34 14.67 -2.40
C LEU A 519 7.34 13.79 -1.65
N PHE A 520 7.82 12.77 -0.92
CA PHE A 520 7.03 11.88 -0.06
C PHE A 520 7.17 12.20 1.43
N GLY A 521 7.66 13.41 1.77
CA GLY A 521 7.81 13.85 3.16
C GLY A 521 9.05 13.32 3.90
N GLY A 522 9.92 12.54 3.25
CA GLY A 522 11.23 12.18 3.79
C GLY A 522 11.27 11.01 4.77
N GLU A 523 10.13 10.59 5.34
CA GLU A 523 10.04 9.59 6.42
C GLU A 523 9.34 8.28 6.02
N VAL A 524 9.03 8.11 4.72
CA VAL A 524 8.47 6.86 4.22
C VAL A 524 9.33 5.66 4.63
N SER A 525 8.68 4.63 5.16
CA SER A 525 9.28 3.36 5.56
C SER A 525 8.76 2.19 4.73
N THR A 526 7.56 2.28 4.16
CA THR A 526 6.95 1.25 3.31
C THR A 526 5.90 1.86 2.39
N MET A 527 5.77 1.29 1.19
CA MET A 527 4.74 1.66 0.23
C MET A 527 4.03 0.42 -0.33
N LEU A 528 2.71 0.50 -0.46
CA LEU A 528 1.87 -0.49 -1.10
C LEU A 528 1.31 0.13 -2.39
N SER A 529 1.45 -0.57 -3.52
CA SER A 529 0.87 -0.16 -4.80
C SER A 529 -0.25 -1.13 -5.18
N ALA A 530 -1.42 -0.61 -5.53
CA ALA A 530 -2.56 -1.44 -5.91
C ALA A 530 -3.47 -0.73 -6.93
N SER A 531 -4.63 -1.34 -7.17
CA SER A 531 -5.64 -0.92 -8.12
C SER A 531 -5.26 -1.18 -9.58
N ALA A 532 -4.08 -0.81 -10.05
CA ALA A 532 -3.64 -1.04 -11.43
C ALA A 532 -2.24 -1.66 -11.47
N PRO A 533 -1.82 -2.25 -12.60
CA PRO A 533 -0.42 -2.65 -12.79
C PRO A 533 0.50 -1.41 -12.87
N ILE A 534 1.77 -1.61 -12.51
CA ILE A 534 2.82 -0.59 -12.59
C ILE A 534 3.97 -1.10 -13.44
N SER A 535 4.53 -0.22 -14.28
CA SER A 535 5.64 -0.61 -15.14
C SER A 535 6.91 -0.93 -14.31
N ARG A 536 7.68 -1.91 -14.79
CA ARG A 536 8.96 -2.33 -14.19
C ARG A 536 9.89 -1.16 -13.89
N ASP A 537 10.02 -0.22 -14.82
CA ASP A 537 10.99 0.88 -14.69
C ASP A 537 10.57 1.87 -13.62
N VAL A 538 9.28 2.17 -13.51
CA VAL A 538 8.73 3.06 -12.49
C VAL A 538 8.83 2.43 -11.11
N LEU A 539 8.45 1.16 -10.97
CA LEU A 539 8.57 0.42 -9.72
C LEU A 539 10.04 0.31 -9.27
N ARG A 540 10.94 -0.05 -10.18
CA ARG A 540 12.39 -0.12 -9.92
C ARG A 540 12.94 1.25 -9.52
N PHE A 541 12.53 2.31 -10.21
CA PHE A 541 12.95 3.67 -9.88
C PHE A 541 12.59 4.03 -8.44
N PHE A 542 11.33 3.85 -8.02
CA PHE A 542 10.91 4.24 -6.67
C PHE A 542 11.50 3.34 -5.58
N ARG A 543 11.67 2.03 -5.83
CA ARG A 543 12.37 1.13 -4.88
C ARG A 543 13.79 1.64 -4.59
N ILE A 544 14.52 2.06 -5.63
CA ILE A 544 15.88 2.61 -5.48
C ILE A 544 15.87 4.01 -4.88
N ALA A 545 14.98 4.89 -5.36
CA ALA A 545 14.95 6.29 -4.98
C ALA A 545 14.49 6.52 -3.54
N LEU A 546 13.55 5.72 -3.06
CA LEU A 546 13.00 5.82 -1.70
C LEU A 546 13.77 4.95 -0.69
N ASP A 547 14.42 3.88 -1.15
CA ASP A 547 15.12 2.90 -0.30
C ASP A 547 14.19 2.25 0.74
N VAL A 548 12.99 1.86 0.29
CA VAL A 548 11.94 1.22 1.10
C VAL A 548 11.31 0.03 0.38
N PRO A 549 10.72 -0.93 1.11
CA PRO A 549 9.87 -1.96 0.50
C PRO A 549 8.70 -1.31 -0.25
N ILE A 550 8.56 -1.67 -1.53
CA ILE A 550 7.40 -1.35 -2.35
C ILE A 550 6.86 -2.67 -2.89
N TYR A 551 5.67 -3.04 -2.48
CA TYR A 551 5.02 -4.30 -2.88
C TYR A 551 3.67 -4.03 -3.54
N GLU A 552 3.29 -4.92 -4.46
CA GLU A 552 2.10 -4.80 -5.30
C GLU A 552 0.98 -5.70 -4.78
N ILE A 553 -0.26 -5.27 -4.93
CA ILE A 553 -1.46 -6.03 -4.58
C ILE A 553 -2.40 -6.15 -5.77
N PHE A 554 -2.86 -7.37 -6.00
CA PHE A 554 -4.01 -7.68 -6.83
C PHE A 554 -5.24 -8.02 -5.99
N GLY A 555 -6.37 -7.51 -6.45
CA GLY A 555 -7.60 -7.48 -5.70
C GLY A 555 -8.71 -6.69 -6.40
N GLN A 556 -9.94 -7.02 -6.11
CA GLN A 556 -11.12 -6.29 -6.58
C GLN A 556 -12.17 -6.14 -5.48
N THR A 557 -13.22 -5.38 -5.74
CA THR A 557 -14.29 -5.12 -4.77
C THR A 557 -15.01 -6.41 -4.38
N GLU A 558 -15.31 -7.25 -5.37
CA GLU A 558 -16.01 -8.53 -5.23
C GLU A 558 -15.23 -9.56 -4.40
N SER A 559 -13.91 -9.35 -4.21
CA SER A 559 -13.03 -10.17 -3.39
C SER A 559 -12.50 -9.45 -2.15
N THR A 560 -13.14 -8.34 -1.78
CA THR A 560 -12.82 -7.51 -0.61
C THR A 560 -11.33 -7.11 -0.52
N GLY A 561 -10.75 -6.74 -1.66
CA GLY A 561 -9.43 -6.12 -1.69
C GLY A 561 -8.32 -7.14 -1.83
N VAL A 562 -7.45 -7.30 -0.83
CA VAL A 562 -6.18 -8.03 -0.99
C VAL A 562 -6.40 -9.54 -1.16
N ASN A 563 -5.98 -10.10 -2.30
CA ASN A 563 -6.05 -11.55 -2.56
C ASN A 563 -4.72 -12.15 -3.02
N VAL A 564 -3.93 -11.39 -3.77
CA VAL A 564 -2.58 -11.77 -4.20
C VAL A 564 -1.65 -10.58 -3.97
N THR A 565 -0.47 -10.82 -3.42
CA THR A 565 0.49 -9.74 -3.14
C THR A 565 1.92 -10.20 -3.30
N THR A 566 2.80 -9.32 -3.78
CA THR A 566 4.24 -9.59 -3.89
C THR A 566 4.85 -9.67 -2.50
N HIS A 567 5.76 -10.62 -2.31
CA HIS A 567 6.50 -10.70 -1.07
C HIS A 567 7.44 -9.49 -0.92
N VAL A 568 7.64 -8.97 0.29
CA VAL A 568 8.36 -7.69 0.50
C VAL A 568 9.84 -7.74 0.10
N ILE A 569 10.44 -8.94 0.17
CA ILE A 569 11.83 -9.18 -0.26
C ILE A 569 11.91 -9.55 -1.75
N ASP A 570 10.78 -9.83 -2.39
CA ASP A 570 10.74 -10.11 -3.83
C ASP A 570 10.81 -8.79 -4.61
N THR A 571 11.99 -8.56 -5.19
CA THR A 571 12.28 -7.37 -6.00
C THR A 571 12.03 -7.60 -7.49
N SER A 572 11.52 -8.76 -7.88
CA SER A 572 11.05 -9.01 -9.23
C SER A 572 9.94 -8.01 -9.60
N CYS A 573 9.76 -7.83 -10.90
CA CYS A 573 8.84 -6.84 -11.46
C CYS A 573 8.04 -7.48 -12.58
N GLY A 574 6.76 -7.11 -12.68
CA GLY A 574 5.83 -7.65 -13.68
C GLY A 574 5.04 -8.86 -13.17
N THR A 575 4.96 -9.06 -11.86
CA THR A 575 4.13 -10.07 -11.20
C THR A 575 3.45 -9.43 -10.00
N VAL A 576 2.24 -9.85 -9.67
CA VAL A 576 1.50 -9.39 -8.48
C VAL A 576 1.70 -10.29 -7.26
N GLY A 577 2.56 -11.30 -7.37
CA GLY A 577 3.03 -12.12 -6.26
C GLY A 577 2.23 -13.39 -6.04
N THR A 578 1.91 -13.73 -4.79
CA THR A 578 1.30 -15.03 -4.45
C THR A 578 0.01 -14.87 -3.65
N PRO A 579 -0.88 -15.89 -3.66
CA PRO A 579 -2.11 -15.87 -2.86
C PRO A 579 -1.85 -15.56 -1.39
N VAL A 580 -2.73 -14.79 -0.77
CA VAL A 580 -2.68 -14.53 0.67
C VAL A 580 -3.24 -15.70 1.48
N CYS A 581 -3.08 -15.68 2.82
CA CYS A 581 -3.38 -16.85 3.66
C CYS A 581 -4.87 -17.22 3.69
N THR A 582 -5.75 -16.27 3.37
CA THR A 582 -7.21 -16.46 3.40
C THR A 582 -7.83 -16.84 2.06
N VAL A 583 -7.04 -17.10 1.02
CA VAL A 583 -7.61 -17.44 -0.30
C VAL A 583 -6.87 -18.57 -0.99
N GLU A 584 -7.62 -19.22 -1.87
CA GLU A 584 -7.14 -20.15 -2.87
C GLU A 584 -7.31 -19.53 -4.26
N VAL A 585 -6.39 -19.87 -5.16
CA VAL A 585 -6.42 -19.37 -6.54
C VAL A 585 -6.24 -20.51 -7.50
N LYS A 586 -7.09 -20.57 -8.54
CA LYS A 586 -6.88 -21.42 -9.72
C LYS A 586 -6.98 -20.59 -10.99
N LEU A 587 -6.47 -21.13 -12.09
CA LEU A 587 -6.69 -20.57 -13.42
C LEU A 587 -7.66 -21.48 -14.17
N VAL A 588 -8.61 -20.88 -14.87
CA VAL A 588 -9.55 -21.61 -15.74
C VAL A 588 -9.39 -21.16 -17.18
N ASP A 589 -9.65 -22.07 -18.12
CA ASP A 589 -9.59 -21.78 -19.55
C ASP A 589 -10.47 -20.58 -19.90
N VAL A 590 -10.00 -19.74 -20.83
CA VAL A 590 -10.77 -18.59 -21.31
C VAL A 590 -11.35 -18.92 -22.69
N PRO A 591 -12.67 -19.20 -22.79
CA PRO A 591 -13.31 -19.57 -24.05
C PRO A 591 -13.07 -18.53 -25.14
N GLY A 592 -12.85 -19.00 -26.37
CA GLY A 592 -12.61 -18.12 -27.51
C GLY A 592 -11.23 -17.45 -27.51
N THR A 593 -10.30 -17.84 -26.62
CA THR A 593 -8.90 -17.40 -26.63
C THR A 593 -7.93 -18.60 -26.65
N ASN A 594 -6.62 -18.35 -26.61
CA ASN A 594 -5.58 -19.38 -26.49
C ASN A 594 -5.07 -19.57 -25.05
N TYR A 595 -5.66 -18.89 -24.05
CA TYR A 595 -5.26 -19.06 -22.65
C TYR A 595 -5.84 -20.39 -22.11
N ARG A 596 -4.95 -21.27 -21.67
CA ARG A 596 -5.26 -22.62 -21.18
C ARG A 596 -4.62 -22.87 -19.82
N SER A 597 -5.44 -23.31 -18.88
CA SER A 597 -5.06 -23.57 -17.48
C SER A 597 -3.92 -24.58 -17.38
N ASP A 598 -3.91 -25.61 -18.23
CA ASP A 598 -2.82 -26.60 -18.39
C ASP A 598 -1.47 -25.96 -18.74
N ASN A 599 -1.48 -24.82 -19.43
CA ASN A 599 -0.28 -24.04 -19.77
C ASN A 599 0.04 -22.99 -18.69
N GLY A 600 -0.59 -23.06 -17.52
CA GLY A 600 -0.45 -22.09 -16.45
C GLY A 600 -1.03 -20.72 -16.79
N GLN A 601 -1.97 -20.61 -17.74
CA GLN A 601 -2.58 -19.36 -18.20
C GLN A 601 -4.11 -19.44 -18.19
N GLY A 602 -4.82 -18.43 -17.69
CA GLY A 602 -6.28 -18.50 -17.70
C GLY A 602 -6.95 -17.36 -16.96
N GLU A 603 -8.27 -17.38 -16.90
CA GLU A 603 -9.00 -16.50 -15.99
C GLU A 603 -8.65 -16.88 -14.55
N ILE A 604 -8.35 -15.87 -13.74
CA ILE A 604 -8.06 -16.03 -12.33
C ILE A 604 -9.39 -16.25 -11.60
N CYS A 605 -9.51 -17.38 -10.93
CA CYS A 605 -10.62 -17.69 -10.04
C CYS A 605 -10.13 -17.72 -8.59
N ILE A 606 -10.88 -17.07 -7.70
CA ILE A 606 -10.50 -16.91 -6.29
C ILE A 606 -11.60 -17.48 -5.40
N ARG A 607 -11.23 -18.23 -4.37
CA ARG A 607 -12.16 -18.73 -3.35
C ARG A 607 -11.64 -18.43 -1.96
N GLY A 608 -12.55 -17.99 -1.08
CA GLY A 608 -12.23 -17.75 0.34
C GLY A 608 -13.24 -16.84 1.05
N PRO A 609 -13.07 -16.65 2.37
CA PRO A 609 -13.92 -15.78 3.20
C PRO A 609 -13.89 -14.28 2.83
N SER A 610 -12.94 -13.83 2.01
CA SER A 610 -12.91 -12.44 1.51
C SER A 610 -13.86 -12.20 0.34
N ILE A 611 -14.45 -13.25 -0.25
CA ILE A 611 -15.40 -13.09 -1.35
C ILE A 611 -16.70 -12.47 -0.83
N PHE A 612 -17.15 -11.41 -1.50
CA PHE A 612 -18.32 -10.64 -1.12
C PHE A 612 -19.60 -11.49 -1.04
N LYS A 613 -20.63 -10.97 -0.37
CA LYS A 613 -21.92 -11.66 -0.26
C LYS A 613 -22.69 -11.73 -1.59
N GLY A 614 -22.38 -10.83 -2.53
CA GLY A 614 -23.05 -10.68 -3.82
C GLY A 614 -23.45 -9.24 -4.12
N TYR A 615 -24.16 -9.03 -5.22
CA TYR A 615 -24.71 -7.73 -5.59
C TYR A 615 -26.12 -7.53 -4.99
N TYR A 616 -26.33 -6.37 -4.37
CA TYR A 616 -27.62 -6.00 -3.77
C TYR A 616 -28.71 -5.91 -4.83
N ALA A 617 -29.82 -6.63 -4.60
CA ALA A 617 -30.97 -6.73 -5.51
C ALA A 617 -30.61 -7.18 -6.95
N ASP A 618 -29.50 -7.91 -7.13
CA ASP A 618 -29.05 -8.40 -8.44
C ASP A 618 -28.38 -9.79 -8.32
N GLU A 619 -29.19 -10.77 -7.97
CA GLU A 619 -28.75 -12.16 -7.77
C GLU A 619 -28.28 -12.82 -9.08
N ALA A 620 -28.87 -12.42 -10.22
CA ALA A 620 -28.46 -12.89 -11.54
C ALA A 620 -26.99 -12.54 -11.82
N LYS A 621 -26.59 -11.27 -11.67
CA LYS A 621 -25.19 -10.87 -11.83
C LYS A 621 -24.26 -11.45 -10.76
N THR A 622 -24.80 -11.86 -9.62
CA THR A 622 -24.01 -12.55 -8.59
C THR A 622 -23.64 -13.95 -9.05
N ARG A 623 -24.62 -14.74 -9.51
CA ARG A 623 -24.41 -16.10 -10.06
C ARG A 623 -23.60 -16.11 -11.35
N GLU A 624 -23.55 -15.00 -12.09
CA GLU A 624 -22.67 -14.87 -13.26
C GLU A 624 -21.18 -14.92 -12.92
N ILE A 625 -20.79 -14.54 -11.69
CA ILE A 625 -19.38 -14.43 -11.29
C ILE A 625 -19.00 -15.27 -10.09
N ILE A 626 -19.95 -15.78 -9.30
CA ILE A 626 -19.72 -16.79 -8.27
C ILE A 626 -20.33 -18.10 -8.76
N ASP A 627 -19.49 -19.11 -8.97
CA ASP A 627 -19.93 -20.44 -9.37
C ASP A 627 -20.47 -21.29 -8.20
N GLU A 628 -21.02 -22.47 -8.50
CA GLU A 628 -21.54 -23.41 -7.49
C GLU A 628 -20.47 -23.92 -6.51
N GLY A 629 -19.20 -23.89 -6.91
CA GLY A 629 -18.05 -24.24 -6.07
C GLY A 629 -17.57 -23.10 -5.16
N GLY A 630 -18.23 -21.94 -5.20
CA GLY A 630 -17.88 -20.74 -4.45
C GLY A 630 -16.68 -19.98 -5.03
N TRP A 631 -16.30 -20.24 -6.28
CA TRP A 631 -15.24 -19.52 -6.96
C TRP A 631 -15.75 -18.22 -7.55
N LEU A 632 -15.08 -17.13 -7.19
CA LEU A 632 -15.23 -15.85 -7.87
C LEU A 632 -14.41 -15.84 -9.16
N HIS A 633 -15.10 -15.80 -10.29
CA HIS A 633 -14.56 -15.48 -11.61
C HIS A 633 -14.22 -14.00 -11.69
N THR A 634 -12.92 -13.69 -11.71
CA THR A 634 -12.47 -12.30 -11.59
C THR A 634 -12.67 -11.47 -12.86
N GLY A 635 -12.80 -12.14 -14.01
CA GLY A 635 -12.69 -11.50 -15.32
C GLY A 635 -11.28 -10.99 -15.63
N ASP A 636 -10.27 -11.30 -14.82
CA ASP A 636 -8.86 -10.99 -15.05
C ASP A 636 -8.13 -12.26 -15.51
N VAL A 637 -7.31 -12.14 -16.56
CA VAL A 637 -6.48 -13.23 -17.08
C VAL A 637 -5.09 -13.15 -16.45
N GLY A 638 -4.61 -14.26 -15.93
CA GLY A 638 -3.31 -14.38 -15.30
C GLY A 638 -2.48 -15.54 -15.83
N GLU A 639 -1.22 -15.55 -15.41
CA GLU A 639 -0.26 -16.60 -15.72
C GLU A 639 0.62 -16.90 -14.50
N TRP A 640 0.84 -18.18 -14.22
CA TRP A 640 1.82 -18.61 -13.23
C TRP A 640 3.23 -18.52 -13.81
N SER A 641 4.10 -17.80 -13.10
CA SER A 641 5.53 -17.77 -13.37
C SER A 641 6.20 -19.05 -12.87
N GLU A 642 7.38 -19.36 -13.40
CA GLU A 642 8.16 -20.56 -13.01
C GLU A 642 8.42 -20.64 -11.49
N ASN A 643 8.57 -19.49 -10.82
CA ASN A 643 8.78 -19.42 -9.37
C ASN A 643 7.47 -19.41 -8.55
N GLY A 644 6.32 -19.62 -9.19
CA GLY A 644 5.02 -19.70 -8.57
C GLY A 644 4.35 -18.35 -8.29
N THR A 645 4.86 -17.22 -8.79
CA THR A 645 4.16 -15.93 -8.70
C THR A 645 3.18 -15.72 -9.84
N LEU A 646 2.09 -15.00 -9.57
CA LEU A 646 1.05 -14.69 -10.55
C LEU A 646 1.40 -13.41 -11.30
N ARG A 647 1.33 -13.46 -12.62
CA ARG A 647 1.40 -12.30 -13.52
C ARG A 647 0.00 -11.98 -14.04
N LEU A 648 -0.36 -10.70 -14.06
CA LEU A 648 -1.57 -10.24 -14.73
C LEU A 648 -1.29 -10.01 -16.22
N ILE A 649 -2.20 -10.47 -17.07
CA ILE A 649 -2.14 -10.26 -18.52
C ILE A 649 -3.04 -9.08 -18.91
N ASP A 650 -4.36 -9.22 -18.73
CA ASP A 650 -5.37 -8.17 -18.92
C ASP A 650 -6.76 -8.68 -18.46
N ARG A 651 -7.81 -7.87 -18.59
CA ARG A 651 -9.22 -8.26 -18.40
C ARG A 651 -9.71 -9.12 -19.57
N SER A 652 -10.29 -10.29 -19.28
CA SER A 652 -10.82 -11.22 -20.29
C SER A 652 -11.78 -10.56 -21.28
N LYS A 653 -12.61 -9.62 -20.79
CA LYS A 653 -13.57 -8.84 -21.61
C LYS A 653 -12.94 -7.66 -22.36
N HIS A 654 -11.73 -7.22 -22.02
CA HIS A 654 -11.05 -6.10 -22.70
C HIS A 654 -10.02 -6.59 -23.72
N ILE A 655 -9.55 -7.83 -23.60
CA ILE A 655 -8.74 -8.48 -24.62
C ILE A 655 -9.56 -8.59 -25.88
N PHE A 656 -9.04 -8.02 -26.97
CA PHE A 656 -9.64 -8.18 -28.28
C PHE A 656 -8.71 -8.98 -29.20
N LYS A 657 -9.33 -9.71 -30.10
CA LYS A 657 -8.67 -10.38 -31.21
C LYS A 657 -8.56 -9.40 -32.37
N LEU A 658 -7.42 -9.37 -33.06
CA LEU A 658 -7.22 -8.67 -34.33
C LEU A 658 -7.44 -9.64 -35.51
N SER A 659 -7.47 -9.15 -36.75
CA SER A 659 -7.88 -9.94 -37.94
C SER A 659 -7.00 -11.17 -38.21
N GLN A 660 -5.71 -11.08 -37.90
CA GLN A 660 -4.71 -12.16 -37.94
C GLN A 660 -4.84 -13.17 -36.80
N GLY A 661 -5.86 -13.02 -35.96
CA GLY A 661 -6.17 -13.90 -34.85
C GLY A 661 -5.30 -13.76 -33.60
N GLN A 662 -4.44 -12.74 -33.57
CA GLN A 662 -3.64 -12.40 -32.39
C GLN A 662 -4.48 -11.63 -31.38
N TYR A 663 -4.29 -11.93 -30.09
CA TYR A 663 -4.95 -11.23 -29.00
C TYR A 663 -4.09 -10.07 -28.52
N VAL A 664 -4.75 -8.94 -28.22
CA VAL A 664 -4.10 -7.74 -27.71
C VAL A 664 -4.74 -7.36 -26.38
N ALA A 665 -3.86 -7.09 -25.43
CA ALA A 665 -4.14 -6.58 -24.10
C ALA A 665 -3.95 -5.05 -24.10
N PRO A 666 -5.02 -4.25 -24.28
CA PRO A 666 -4.87 -2.81 -24.47
C PRO A 666 -4.34 -2.08 -23.24
N GLU A 667 -4.70 -2.47 -22.01
CA GLU A 667 -4.24 -1.79 -20.80
C GLU A 667 -2.71 -1.93 -20.66
N ARG A 668 -2.19 -3.12 -20.99
CA ARG A 668 -0.74 -3.38 -21.07
C ARG A 668 -0.04 -2.45 -22.06
N LEU A 669 -0.66 -2.19 -23.21
CA LEU A 669 -0.10 -1.28 -24.22
C LEU A 669 -0.13 0.17 -23.73
N GLU A 670 -1.26 0.61 -23.15
CA GLU A 670 -1.42 1.96 -22.59
C GLU A 670 -0.33 2.26 -21.55
N GLU A 671 -0.03 1.32 -20.65
CA GLU A 671 1.04 1.44 -19.67
C GLU A 671 2.44 1.58 -20.29
N VAL A 672 2.71 0.85 -21.38
CA VAL A 672 3.97 0.96 -22.12
C VAL A 672 4.09 2.35 -22.74
N TYR A 673 3.02 2.85 -23.35
CA TYR A 673 3.03 4.14 -24.05
C TYR A 673 2.97 5.36 -23.12
N LEU A 674 2.43 5.22 -21.90
CA LEU A 674 2.47 6.26 -20.85
C LEU A 674 3.89 6.62 -20.37
N ARG A 675 4.92 5.91 -20.85
CA ARG A 675 6.32 6.28 -20.69
C ARG A 675 6.73 7.47 -21.57
N SER A 676 5.94 7.79 -22.59
CA SER A 676 6.15 8.98 -23.40
C SER A 676 5.96 10.22 -22.54
N ARG A 677 6.91 11.14 -22.60
CA ARG A 677 6.82 12.43 -21.90
C ARG A 677 5.83 13.38 -22.55
N TRP A 678 5.48 13.13 -23.82
CA TRP A 678 4.48 13.87 -24.56
C TRP A 678 3.06 13.51 -24.15
N ILE A 679 2.86 12.41 -23.42
CA ILE A 679 1.55 11.82 -23.18
C ILE A 679 1.20 11.90 -21.69
N SER A 680 0.06 12.51 -21.41
CA SER A 680 -0.57 12.49 -20.08
C SER A 680 -1.49 11.29 -19.92
N GLN A 681 -2.29 11.00 -20.95
CA GLN A 681 -3.25 9.88 -20.96
C GLN A 681 -3.35 9.28 -22.36
N ILE A 682 -3.65 7.99 -22.43
CA ILE A 682 -3.85 7.28 -23.70
C ILE A 682 -4.97 6.26 -23.55
N PHE A 683 -5.79 6.13 -24.59
CA PHE A 683 -6.80 5.09 -24.72
C PHE A 683 -6.57 4.37 -26.05
N ILE A 684 -6.31 3.07 -25.98
CA ILE A 684 -6.05 2.21 -27.14
C ILE A 684 -7.31 1.45 -27.49
N ASP A 685 -7.70 1.49 -28.77
CA ASP A 685 -8.81 0.72 -29.30
C ASP A 685 -8.34 -0.34 -30.29
N GLY A 686 -9.11 -1.43 -30.38
CA GLY A 686 -8.90 -2.56 -31.27
C GLY A 686 -10.21 -3.12 -31.84
N ARG A 687 -10.11 -3.71 -33.05
CA ARG A 687 -11.22 -4.37 -33.73
C ARG A 687 -10.78 -5.68 -34.37
N SER A 688 -11.67 -6.66 -34.37
CA SER A 688 -11.45 -7.98 -34.96
C SER A 688 -11.20 -7.99 -36.46
N ILE A 689 -11.60 -6.93 -37.17
CA ILE A 689 -11.37 -6.79 -38.60
C ILE A 689 -10.06 -6.04 -38.93
N GLN A 690 -9.36 -5.51 -37.92
CA GLN A 690 -8.19 -4.65 -38.10
C GLN A 690 -6.90 -5.39 -37.75
N ALA A 691 -5.80 -5.05 -38.44
CA ALA A 691 -4.50 -5.72 -38.27
C ALA A 691 -3.64 -5.11 -37.14
N THR A 692 -3.90 -3.85 -36.79
CA THR A 692 -3.18 -3.04 -35.80
C THR A 692 -4.16 -2.28 -34.92
N VAL A 693 -3.66 -1.62 -33.88
CA VAL A 693 -4.45 -0.81 -32.94
C VAL A 693 -4.34 0.68 -33.23
N VAL A 694 -5.32 1.46 -32.78
CA VAL A 694 -5.30 2.94 -32.86
C VAL A 694 -5.42 3.54 -31.46
N ALA A 695 -5.06 4.81 -31.29
CA ALA A 695 -5.12 5.46 -29.97
C ALA A 695 -5.72 6.86 -29.97
N VAL A 696 -6.40 7.20 -28.89
CA VAL A 696 -6.71 8.58 -28.48
C VAL A 696 -5.68 8.98 -27.43
N VAL A 697 -4.96 10.07 -27.68
CA VAL A 697 -3.84 10.54 -26.87
C VAL A 697 -4.18 11.92 -26.31
N VAL A 698 -4.11 12.06 -24.98
CA VAL A 698 -4.12 13.37 -24.31
C VAL A 698 -2.67 13.79 -24.06
N PRO A 699 -2.17 14.86 -24.70
CA PRO A 699 -0.80 15.28 -24.49
C PRO A 699 -0.56 15.85 -23.08
N ASP A 700 0.67 15.76 -22.59
CA ASP A 700 1.09 16.49 -21.38
C ASP A 700 1.23 17.97 -21.73
N GLU A 701 0.30 18.79 -21.25
CA GLU A 701 0.20 20.20 -21.62
C GLU A 701 1.46 21.00 -21.26
N GLU A 702 1.97 20.80 -20.05
CA GLU A 702 3.14 21.53 -19.55
C GLU A 702 4.38 21.16 -20.37
N TYR A 703 4.56 19.87 -20.67
CA TYR A 703 5.67 19.39 -21.47
C TYR A 703 5.54 19.81 -22.94
N ALA A 704 4.34 19.73 -23.52
CA ALA A 704 4.09 20.11 -24.90
C ALA A 704 4.37 21.60 -25.14
N LYS A 705 3.79 22.49 -24.33
CA LYS A 705 4.00 23.94 -24.41
C LYS A 705 5.46 24.35 -24.20
N LYS A 706 6.23 23.53 -23.48
CA LYS A 706 7.63 23.83 -23.20
C LYS A 706 8.59 23.34 -24.28
N ASN A 707 8.33 22.19 -24.89
CA ASN A 707 9.30 21.49 -25.73
C ASN A 707 8.93 21.46 -27.21
N PHE A 708 7.67 21.71 -27.56
CA PHE A 708 7.24 21.82 -28.95
C PHE A 708 7.16 23.27 -29.41
N THR A 709 6.59 24.15 -28.60
CA THR A 709 6.49 25.59 -28.92
C THR A 709 7.68 26.35 -28.35
N SER A 710 8.65 26.73 -29.19
CA SER A 710 9.76 27.60 -28.77
C SER A 710 9.36 29.08 -28.64
N THR A 711 8.22 29.49 -29.19
CA THR A 711 7.92 30.91 -29.45
C THR A 711 6.44 31.32 -29.44
N THR A 712 5.46 30.42 -29.26
CA THR A 712 4.02 30.74 -29.39
C THR A 712 3.16 30.30 -28.20
N ARG A 713 2.24 31.19 -27.76
CA ARG A 713 1.21 30.94 -26.73
C ARG A 713 0.07 30.04 -27.25
N LYS A 714 0.35 29.00 -28.05
CA LYS A 714 -0.71 28.13 -28.56
C LYS A 714 -1.45 27.44 -27.40
N SER A 715 -2.77 27.36 -27.48
CA SER A 715 -3.54 26.55 -26.54
C SER A 715 -3.27 25.06 -26.79
N LEU A 716 -3.56 24.19 -25.81
CA LEU A 716 -3.42 22.74 -26.04
C LEU A 716 -4.34 22.24 -27.16
N GLU A 717 -5.52 22.85 -27.27
CA GLU A 717 -6.47 22.58 -28.34
C GLU A 717 -5.88 22.86 -29.72
N GLU A 718 -5.25 24.03 -29.90
CA GLU A 718 -4.55 24.37 -31.15
C GLU A 718 -3.40 23.41 -31.45
N LEU A 719 -2.63 23.00 -30.44
CA LEU A 719 -1.56 22.02 -30.61
C LEU A 719 -2.09 20.65 -31.05
N CYS A 720 -3.24 20.22 -30.55
CA CYS A 720 -3.84 18.94 -30.93
C CYS A 720 -4.27 18.90 -32.41
N THR A 721 -4.38 20.05 -33.08
CA THR A 721 -4.67 20.16 -34.51
C THR A 721 -3.42 20.27 -35.40
N ASP A 722 -2.24 20.35 -34.80
CA ASP A 722 -0.97 20.54 -35.50
C ASP A 722 -0.39 19.19 -35.98
N ASP A 723 -0.27 19.02 -37.30
CA ASP A 723 0.21 17.77 -37.91
C ASP A 723 1.66 17.46 -37.54
N GLU A 724 2.53 18.46 -37.39
CA GLU A 724 3.92 18.23 -36.96
C GLU A 724 3.96 17.71 -35.53
N PHE A 725 3.11 18.25 -34.65
CA PHE A 725 2.98 17.78 -33.28
C PHE A 725 2.47 16.34 -33.22
N LYS A 726 1.45 16.02 -34.03
CA LYS A 726 0.94 14.65 -34.16
C LYS A 726 2.03 13.69 -34.66
N GLN A 727 2.82 14.07 -35.67
CA GLN A 727 3.91 13.22 -36.18
C GLN A 727 5.03 13.04 -35.16
N LEU A 728 5.34 14.07 -34.37
CA LEU A 728 6.31 13.97 -33.27
C LEU A 728 5.87 12.93 -32.22
N ILE A 729 4.63 13.00 -31.77
CA ILE A 729 4.08 12.03 -30.80
C ILE A 729 4.05 10.63 -31.42
N MET A 730 3.60 10.50 -32.67
CA MET A 730 3.57 9.22 -33.38
C MET A 730 4.97 8.58 -33.47
N THR A 731 5.99 9.39 -33.78
CA THR A 731 7.39 8.94 -33.85
C THR A 731 7.89 8.46 -32.49
N ASP A 732 7.53 9.16 -31.42
CA ASP A 732 7.90 8.76 -30.06
C ASP A 732 7.21 7.46 -29.62
N LEU A 733 5.94 7.27 -29.99
CA LEU A 733 5.22 6.01 -29.76
C LEU A 733 5.89 4.83 -30.48
N LEU A 734 6.30 5.01 -31.74
CA LEU A 734 7.04 3.98 -32.49
C LEU A 734 8.39 3.64 -31.84
N ARG A 735 9.11 4.66 -31.35
CA ARG A 735 10.36 4.47 -30.58
C ARG A 735 10.12 3.63 -29.32
N ILE A 736 9.10 3.99 -28.53
CA ILE A 736 8.73 3.26 -27.30
C ILE A 736 8.31 1.82 -27.61
N ALA A 737 7.54 1.59 -28.67
CA ALA A 737 7.13 0.26 -29.09
C ALA A 737 8.34 -0.62 -29.39
N LYS A 738 9.32 -0.09 -30.13
CA LYS A 738 10.57 -0.79 -30.45
C LYS A 738 11.42 -1.08 -29.20
N GLU A 739 11.58 -0.11 -28.31
CA GLU A 739 12.33 -0.27 -27.06
C GLU A 739 11.73 -1.35 -26.14
N ASN A 740 10.40 -1.48 -26.16
CA ASN A 740 9.66 -2.47 -25.37
C ASN A 740 9.40 -3.77 -26.12
N LYS A 741 9.97 -3.95 -27.32
CA LYS A 741 9.82 -5.15 -28.16
C LYS A 741 8.36 -5.51 -28.41
N LEU A 742 7.50 -4.51 -28.57
CA LEU A 742 6.11 -4.74 -28.95
C LEU A 742 6.06 -5.36 -30.35
N LYS A 743 5.13 -6.28 -30.54
CA LYS A 743 4.92 -6.90 -31.86
C LYS A 743 4.29 -5.88 -32.82
N TYR A 744 4.39 -6.12 -34.12
CA TYR A 744 3.83 -5.22 -35.14
C TYR A 744 2.34 -4.91 -34.87
N PHE A 745 1.55 -5.94 -34.55
CA PHE A 745 0.13 -5.79 -34.29
C PHE A 745 -0.23 -5.08 -32.98
N GLU A 746 0.75 -4.95 -32.07
CA GLU A 746 0.63 -4.21 -30.82
C GLU A 746 1.06 -2.75 -30.98
N THR A 747 1.58 -2.40 -32.15
CA THR A 747 2.03 -1.04 -32.45
C THR A 747 0.85 -0.19 -32.88
N VAL A 748 0.69 0.97 -32.23
CA VAL A 748 -0.31 1.97 -32.61
C VAL A 748 -0.02 2.46 -34.03
N SER A 749 -0.99 2.29 -34.94
CA SER A 749 -0.84 2.66 -36.36
C SER A 749 -1.32 4.08 -36.67
N ASN A 750 -2.21 4.64 -35.85
CA ASN A 750 -2.70 6.01 -35.99
C ASN A 750 -3.19 6.57 -34.65
N ILE A 751 -3.13 7.89 -34.50
CA ILE A 751 -3.52 8.59 -33.27
C ILE A 751 -4.44 9.77 -33.53
N TYR A 752 -5.30 10.05 -32.56
CA TYR A 752 -6.01 11.32 -32.42
C TYR A 752 -5.52 12.05 -31.17
N LEU A 753 -5.19 13.33 -31.28
CA LEU A 753 -4.80 14.15 -30.15
C LEU A 753 -6.04 14.83 -29.56
N HIS A 754 -6.28 14.60 -28.27
CA HIS A 754 -7.41 15.15 -27.53
C HIS A 754 -6.92 16.12 -26.45
N HIS A 755 -7.47 17.33 -26.42
CA HIS A 755 -6.99 18.38 -25.52
C HIS A 755 -7.60 18.30 -24.12
N GLU A 756 -8.81 17.74 -23.96
CA GLU A 756 -9.43 17.59 -22.65
C GLU A 756 -8.91 16.33 -21.92
N PRO A 757 -8.43 16.46 -20.68
CA PRO A 757 -8.05 15.29 -19.89
C PRO A 757 -9.23 14.37 -19.59
N PHE A 758 -9.01 13.05 -19.66
CA PHE A 758 -9.99 12.10 -19.13
C PHE A 758 -10.11 12.28 -17.62
N SER A 759 -11.30 12.63 -17.15
CA SER A 759 -11.59 13.04 -15.79
C SER A 759 -12.79 12.27 -15.23
N GLN A 760 -12.99 12.36 -13.91
CA GLN A 760 -14.20 11.80 -13.32
C GLN A 760 -15.41 12.64 -13.75
N GLN A 761 -15.24 13.96 -13.93
CA GLN A 761 -16.30 14.87 -14.33
C GLN A 761 -16.85 14.55 -15.73
N ASN A 762 -15.98 14.25 -16.70
CA ASN A 762 -16.44 13.81 -18.03
C ASN A 762 -16.75 12.30 -18.10
N GLY A 763 -16.70 11.60 -16.96
CA GLY A 763 -17.09 10.20 -16.84
C GLY A 763 -16.15 9.22 -17.54
N LEU A 764 -14.98 9.65 -17.99
CA LEU A 764 -14.03 8.83 -18.74
C LEU A 764 -13.04 8.06 -17.85
N ILE A 765 -12.86 8.46 -16.59
CA ILE A 765 -12.05 7.71 -15.61
C ILE A 765 -12.84 7.36 -14.34
N THR A 766 -12.41 6.30 -13.66
CA THR A 766 -12.91 5.90 -12.34
C THR A 766 -12.35 6.80 -11.23
N SER A 767 -12.87 6.62 -10.02
CA SER A 767 -12.38 7.28 -8.80
C SER A 767 -10.93 6.91 -8.42
N THR A 768 -10.45 5.76 -8.88
CA THR A 768 -9.04 5.31 -8.80
C THR A 768 -8.24 5.63 -10.05
N PHE A 769 -8.75 6.53 -10.88
CA PHE A 769 -8.09 7.07 -12.06
C PHE A 769 -7.82 6.07 -13.21
N LYS A 770 -8.56 4.95 -13.27
CA LYS A 770 -8.55 4.01 -14.41
C LYS A 770 -9.47 4.48 -15.53
N THR A 771 -9.13 4.22 -16.78
CA THR A 771 -10.00 4.55 -17.93
C THR A 771 -11.25 3.66 -17.95
N ARG A 772 -12.45 4.26 -18.06
CA ARG A 772 -13.72 3.55 -18.25
C ARG A 772 -13.86 3.17 -19.73
N ARG A 773 -13.18 2.11 -20.17
CA ARG A 773 -12.99 1.73 -21.59
C ARG A 773 -14.28 1.72 -22.43
N VAL A 774 -15.37 1.15 -21.93
CA VAL A 774 -16.67 1.13 -22.64
C VAL A 774 -17.20 2.55 -22.87
N MET A 775 -17.11 3.41 -21.85
CA MET A 775 -17.52 4.81 -21.94
C MET A 775 -16.59 5.61 -22.85
N ALA A 776 -15.27 5.39 -22.75
CA ALA A 776 -14.28 6.03 -23.62
C ALA A 776 -14.48 5.65 -25.09
N ARG A 777 -14.70 4.37 -25.40
CA ARG A 777 -15.01 3.90 -26.75
C ARG A 777 -16.29 4.53 -27.29
N LYS A 778 -17.35 4.58 -26.47
CA LYS A 778 -18.62 5.25 -26.84
C LYS A 778 -18.43 6.74 -27.10
N TYR A 779 -17.67 7.42 -26.23
CA TYR A 779 -17.38 8.85 -26.34
C TYR A 779 -16.58 9.18 -27.61
N PHE A 780 -15.54 8.40 -27.90
CA PHE A 780 -14.65 8.60 -29.05
C PHE A 780 -15.04 7.80 -30.30
N GLN A 781 -16.24 7.19 -30.35
CA GLN A 781 -16.61 6.22 -31.39
C GLN A 781 -16.35 6.74 -32.82
N LYS A 782 -16.86 7.94 -33.14
CA LYS A 782 -16.68 8.57 -34.45
C LYS A 782 -15.21 8.82 -34.82
N ILE A 783 -14.40 9.18 -33.82
CA ILE A 783 -12.97 9.44 -34.00
C ILE A 783 -12.23 8.11 -34.24
N ILE A 784 -12.56 7.08 -33.48
CA ILE A 784 -11.96 5.75 -33.64
C ILE A 784 -12.29 5.19 -35.03
N ASP A 785 -13.54 5.35 -35.49
CA ASP A 785 -13.96 4.97 -36.84
C ASP A 785 -13.09 5.66 -37.91
N SER A 786 -12.87 6.98 -37.80
CA SER A 786 -12.05 7.71 -38.77
C SER A 786 -10.57 7.32 -38.75
N LEU A 787 -10.01 6.99 -37.59
CA LEU A 787 -8.62 6.51 -37.47
C LEU A 787 -8.40 5.21 -38.23
N TYR A 788 -9.37 4.29 -38.20
CA TYR A 788 -9.30 3.02 -38.93
C TYR A 788 -9.50 3.20 -40.43
N SER A 789 -10.50 3.99 -40.86
CA SER A 789 -10.71 4.27 -42.28
C SER A 789 -9.50 4.94 -42.92
N ALA A 790 -8.82 5.86 -42.21
CA ALA A 790 -7.59 6.48 -42.72
C ALA A 790 -6.43 5.48 -42.89
N ASN A 791 -6.37 4.42 -42.08
CA ASN A 791 -5.34 3.38 -42.21
C ASN A 791 -5.59 2.48 -43.44
N GLU A 792 -6.85 2.17 -43.73
CA GLU A 792 -7.24 1.39 -44.91
C GLU A 792 -6.85 2.13 -46.19
N THR A 793 -7.17 3.42 -46.29
CA THR A 793 -6.79 4.26 -47.45
C THR A 793 -5.27 4.36 -47.63
N ASN A 794 -4.51 4.50 -46.54
CA ASN A 794 -3.05 4.57 -46.58
C ASN A 794 -2.40 3.23 -46.98
N ASN A 795 -2.99 2.10 -46.58
CA ASN A 795 -2.51 0.77 -46.99
C ASN A 795 -2.83 0.49 -48.47
N GLU A 796 -4.02 0.86 -48.95
CA GLU A 796 -4.36 0.74 -50.38
C GLU A 796 -3.42 1.57 -51.27
N GLN A 797 -3.06 2.79 -50.85
CA GLN A 797 -2.12 3.63 -51.59
C GLN A 797 -0.69 3.08 -51.58
N LYS A 798 -0.26 2.41 -50.50
CA LYS A 798 1.05 1.73 -50.42
C LYS A 798 1.10 0.41 -51.20
N THR A 799 -0.04 -0.23 -51.42
CA THR A 799 -0.11 -1.48 -52.21
C THR A 799 -0.20 -1.18 -53.72
N LYS A 800 -0.60 0.05 -54.09
CA LYS A 800 -0.65 0.57 -55.46
C LYS A 800 0.65 1.26 -55.92
N LYS A 801 1.61 1.49 -55.02
CA LYS A 801 2.98 1.95 -55.32
C LYS A 801 3.94 0.79 -55.20
#